data_AF-A0A1H6FTC7-F1
#
_entry.id   AF-A0A1H6FTC7-F1
#
_cell.length_a   1.000
_cell.length_b   1.000
_cell.length_c   1.000
_cell.angle_alpha   90.00
_cell.angle_beta   90.00
_cell.angle_gamma   90.00
#
_symmetry.space_group_name_H-M   'P 1'
#
loop_
_entity.id
_entity.type
_entity.pdbx_description
1 polymer ?
#
loop_
_entity_poly.entity_id
_entity_poly.type
_entity_poly.pdbx_seq_one_letter_code
_entity_poly.pdbx_strand_id
1 'polypeptide(L)'
;MAILDASSRQSALDRLTAHAPFLARLADLNPDDVARYLRDGTDVALAAITPPSAGDDIMRTLRQWRGRLALLLALGDLSGEHDVATTTRLLSDFADQACDAALAAAFAERVPDEEPRGLAVIALGKLGSHELNYSSDIDPILIFDPETLPRRSRDDPGEAAVRIARRMTEILSARTGDGHVLRVDLRLRPHPEVTPIVLPVDAAISYYESEALAWEQAAFIRSRASAGDRALGEQFLSAIQPFIWRRSLDFRQLKEIGAMSDRIRDHFAQGQAFGPGFDLKRGRGGIREIEFFAQVHQLIYGGRDPSLRVPATADALAALATAGRIEPEIAARLSGHYATLRRIEHRLQMIEDQQTHSLPTQETALDCVARLDGEADGAGLLAVLEPVVADVGNCYDRLVAERAVTTGLPRDEDGLAVQLAAAGFDPPDAALRTIAEWRGGKLRALRSPAALDALETMLPELVKALGAAPDPQATLTRFDKLVAGLPSAINFFHLLAAQPALARIATRILSLAPTLADALGTRVELIEGLIDQRAFDAPANKEQLAAEWGPGLAVLDYERLLDRVRDHVGERRFAYGAQLVAGATDPLVIACGYSELAEAALQVLADATVAEFVAAHGRIPNSELVVLALGRLGGRALTHASDLDLIYLFTGDHLAESDGPRPLGATTYYNRLAQRVTGAMSVPTAAGKLYDVDTRLRPQGAQGPLVVTVDSFERYQREEAWTWEHMALLRARPVYGSDAAKGEVQRIIDELLAAPRDPVKLAADAAEMREKISAHKPPQGPLDIKGGPGGLVDLEFAMQVTQLVSGQCHDPNISSALGCMKAVALVPPEVIEAHGLLARMLVMLRLTAPEGEPPTAAARQLVASQCGEPGWPQLLAAHDAVRQEIANWWASIRPAKQETKP
;
A
#
# COMPACT_ATOMS: atom_id res chain seq x y z
N MET A 1 -14.32 -27.32 36.53
CA MET A 1 -15.62 -27.09 37.19
C MET A 1 -15.65 -27.91 38.47
N ALA A 2 -15.40 -27.26 39.60
CA ALA A 2 -15.70 -27.86 40.90
C ALA A 2 -17.23 -28.00 40.99
N ILE A 3 -17.72 -29.10 41.55
CA ILE A 3 -19.12 -29.24 41.94
C ILE A 3 -19.35 -28.18 43.02
N LEU A 4 -19.92 -27.03 42.67
CA LEU A 4 -20.37 -26.05 43.65
C LEU A 4 -21.42 -26.74 44.52
N ASP A 5 -21.29 -26.59 45.84
CA ASP A 5 -22.08 -27.36 46.79
C ASP A 5 -23.52 -26.81 46.92
N ALA A 6 -24.41 -27.58 47.56
CA ALA A 6 -25.77 -27.10 47.85
C ALA A 6 -25.79 -25.88 48.80
N SER A 7 -24.69 -25.59 49.52
CA SER A 7 -24.56 -24.46 50.43
C SER A 7 -24.40 -23.13 49.68
N SER A 8 -23.71 -23.09 48.53
CA SER A 8 -23.60 -21.87 47.72
C SER A 8 -24.95 -21.48 47.11
N ARG A 9 -25.74 -22.47 46.68
CA ARG A 9 -27.08 -22.26 46.12
C ARG A 9 -28.04 -21.69 47.15
N GLN A 10 -28.02 -22.25 48.36
CA GLN A 10 -28.83 -21.75 49.46
C GLN A 10 -28.42 -20.33 49.85
N SER A 11 -27.11 -20.05 49.96
CA SER A 11 -26.60 -18.71 50.26
C SER A 11 -27.02 -17.67 49.20
N ALA A 12 -27.05 -18.05 47.92
CA ALA A 12 -27.53 -17.18 46.85
C ALA A 12 -29.02 -16.85 47.01
N LEU A 13 -29.85 -17.85 47.32
CA LEU A 13 -31.28 -17.65 47.58
C LEU A 13 -31.52 -16.76 48.81
N ASP A 14 -30.77 -16.99 49.89
CA ASP A 14 -30.89 -16.21 51.13
C ASP A 14 -30.55 -14.74 50.89
N ARG A 15 -29.44 -14.47 50.19
CA ARG A 15 -29.03 -13.10 49.82
C ARG A 15 -30.03 -12.44 48.89
N LEU A 16 -30.50 -13.15 47.87
CA LEU A 16 -31.52 -12.66 46.94
C LEU A 16 -32.80 -12.27 47.69
N THR A 17 -33.29 -13.15 48.58
CA THR A 17 -34.52 -12.92 49.35
C THR A 17 -34.38 -11.73 50.32
N ALA A 18 -33.21 -11.57 50.93
CA ALA A 18 -32.95 -10.50 51.89
C ALA A 18 -32.70 -9.12 51.23
N HIS A 19 -32.10 -9.09 50.04
CA HIS A 19 -31.52 -7.87 49.48
C HIS A 19 -32.05 -7.47 48.09
N ALA A 20 -32.84 -8.32 47.41
CA ALA A 20 -33.45 -8.01 46.13
C ALA A 20 -34.98 -8.20 46.17
N PRO A 21 -35.75 -7.21 46.64
CA PRO A 21 -37.20 -7.31 46.80
C PRO A 21 -37.95 -7.71 45.53
N PHE A 22 -37.48 -7.27 44.36
CA PHE A 22 -38.06 -7.69 43.08
C PHE A 22 -37.92 -9.20 42.84
N LEU A 23 -36.72 -9.73 43.00
CA LEU A 23 -36.44 -11.15 42.80
C LEU A 23 -37.04 -12.02 43.90
N ALA A 24 -37.11 -11.53 45.14
CA ALA A 24 -37.77 -12.21 46.25
C ALA A 24 -39.25 -12.48 45.94
N ARG A 25 -39.95 -11.47 45.40
CA ARG A 25 -41.35 -11.65 44.94
C ARG A 25 -41.47 -12.68 43.82
N LEU A 26 -40.50 -12.71 42.89
CA LEU A 26 -40.50 -13.72 41.82
C LEU A 26 -40.24 -15.13 42.35
N ALA A 27 -39.38 -15.28 43.37
CA ALA A 27 -39.13 -16.54 44.06
C ALA A 27 -40.41 -17.06 44.74
N ASP A 28 -41.14 -16.18 45.43
CA ASP A 28 -42.43 -16.51 46.06
C ASP A 28 -43.49 -16.95 45.04
N LEU A 29 -43.49 -16.34 43.85
CA LEU A 29 -44.41 -16.67 42.75
C LEU A 29 -44.04 -17.97 42.02
N ASN A 30 -42.78 -18.42 42.09
CA ASN A 30 -42.27 -19.57 41.33
C ASN A 30 -41.50 -20.57 42.23
N PRO A 31 -42.14 -21.11 43.29
CA PRO A 31 -41.46 -21.97 44.27
C PRO A 31 -40.92 -23.26 43.66
N ASP A 32 -41.58 -23.79 42.62
CA ASP A 32 -41.13 -25.02 41.92
C ASP A 32 -39.81 -24.81 41.18
N ASP A 33 -39.60 -23.62 40.61
CA ASP A 33 -38.35 -23.28 39.92
C ASP A 33 -37.21 -23.11 40.94
N VAL A 34 -37.49 -22.48 42.08
CA VAL A 34 -36.53 -22.36 43.20
C VAL A 34 -36.16 -23.75 43.74
N ALA A 35 -37.14 -24.63 43.96
CA ALA A 35 -36.91 -25.99 44.43
C ALA A 35 -36.07 -26.81 43.44
N ARG A 36 -36.32 -26.64 42.13
CA ARG A 36 -35.52 -27.29 41.08
C ARG A 36 -34.08 -26.75 41.06
N TYR A 37 -33.90 -25.43 41.14
CA TYR A 37 -32.58 -24.81 41.24
C TYR A 37 -31.78 -25.33 42.44
N LEU A 38 -32.37 -25.35 43.64
CA LEU A 38 -31.68 -25.83 44.85
C LEU A 38 -31.24 -27.30 44.71
N ARG A 39 -32.10 -28.15 44.13
CA ARG A 39 -31.84 -29.58 43.97
C ARG A 39 -30.85 -29.88 42.85
N ASP A 40 -31.06 -29.31 41.67
CA ASP A 40 -30.44 -29.75 40.41
C ASP A 40 -29.49 -28.72 39.79
N GLY A 41 -29.51 -27.45 40.25
CA GLY A 41 -28.69 -26.35 39.73
C GLY A 41 -29.38 -25.52 38.65
N THR A 42 -28.70 -24.45 38.24
CA THR A 42 -29.25 -23.40 37.36
C THR A 42 -29.58 -23.92 35.97
N ASP A 43 -28.68 -24.68 35.34
CA ASP A 43 -28.88 -25.18 33.97
C ASP A 43 -30.10 -26.09 33.85
N VAL A 44 -30.29 -26.99 34.81
CA VAL A 44 -31.46 -27.90 34.85
C VAL A 44 -32.74 -27.10 35.10
N ALA A 45 -32.68 -26.07 35.96
CA ALA A 45 -33.82 -25.21 36.20
C ALA A 45 -34.22 -24.40 34.96
N LEU A 46 -33.24 -23.84 34.24
CA LEU A 46 -33.45 -23.11 32.99
C LEU A 46 -33.94 -24.01 31.85
N ALA A 47 -33.44 -25.24 31.74
CA ALA A 47 -33.91 -26.18 30.72
C ALA A 47 -35.39 -26.55 30.87
N ALA A 48 -35.97 -26.36 32.06
CA ALA A 48 -37.36 -26.65 32.35
C ALA A 48 -38.32 -25.48 32.04
N ILE A 49 -37.80 -24.31 31.64
CA ILE A 49 -38.61 -23.18 31.16
C ILE A 49 -38.60 -23.15 29.63
N THR A 50 -39.78 -23.12 29.02
CA THR A 50 -39.94 -23.10 27.56
C THR A 50 -40.41 -21.73 27.07
N PRO A 51 -39.91 -21.26 25.91
CA PRO A 51 -40.46 -20.07 25.26
C PRO A 51 -41.96 -20.21 24.99
N PRO A 52 -42.76 -19.14 25.12
CA PRO A 52 -44.18 -19.20 24.82
C PRO A 52 -44.44 -19.28 23.31
N SER A 53 -45.49 -20.00 22.91
CA SER A 53 -45.97 -20.01 21.52
C SER A 53 -46.70 -18.71 21.16
N ALA A 54 -46.65 -18.32 19.89
CA ALA A 54 -47.46 -17.22 19.37
C ALA A 54 -48.97 -17.55 19.52
N GLY A 55 -49.72 -16.69 20.20
CA GLY A 55 -51.15 -16.85 20.45
C GLY A 55 -51.74 -15.65 21.20
N ASP A 56 -53.06 -15.68 21.44
CA ASP A 56 -53.84 -14.53 21.95
C ASP A 56 -53.37 -13.95 23.30
N ASP A 57 -52.58 -14.71 24.06
CA ASP A 57 -52.10 -14.35 25.40
C ASP A 57 -50.58 -14.12 25.46
N ILE A 58 -49.95 -13.88 24.31
CA ILE A 58 -48.49 -13.67 24.18
C ILE A 58 -47.95 -12.59 25.12
N MET A 59 -48.74 -11.54 25.39
CA MET A 59 -48.31 -10.47 26.28
C MET A 59 -48.12 -10.96 27.72
N ARG A 60 -49.01 -11.79 28.24
CA ARG A 60 -48.89 -12.33 29.61
C ARG A 60 -47.79 -13.38 29.69
N THR A 61 -47.77 -14.33 28.74
CA THR A 61 -46.86 -15.47 28.78
C THR A 61 -45.39 -15.07 28.59
N LEU A 62 -45.08 -14.08 27.75
CA LEU A 62 -43.70 -13.54 27.63
C LEU A 62 -43.21 -12.89 28.93
N ARG A 63 -44.09 -12.19 29.66
CA ARG A 63 -43.74 -11.53 30.92
C ARG A 63 -43.48 -12.53 32.04
N GLN A 64 -44.30 -13.58 32.11
CA GLN A 64 -44.09 -14.69 33.03
C GLN A 64 -42.78 -15.43 32.71
N TRP A 65 -42.52 -15.70 31.43
CA TRP A 65 -41.26 -16.32 31.01
C TRP A 65 -40.05 -15.46 31.37
N ARG A 66 -40.09 -14.15 31.10
CA ARG A 66 -39.07 -13.18 31.50
C ARG A 66 -38.80 -13.21 33.00
N GLY A 67 -39.85 -13.20 33.82
CA GLY A 67 -39.72 -13.23 35.28
C GLY A 67 -39.03 -14.49 35.79
N ARG A 68 -39.45 -15.66 35.30
CA ARG A 68 -38.84 -16.96 35.65
C ARG A 68 -37.38 -17.04 35.22
N LEU A 69 -37.07 -16.60 34.00
CA LEU A 69 -35.71 -16.58 33.47
C LEU A 69 -34.81 -15.61 34.26
N ALA A 70 -35.29 -14.40 34.55
CA ALA A 70 -34.54 -13.41 35.34
C ALA A 70 -34.23 -13.92 36.75
N LEU A 71 -35.19 -14.60 37.40
CA LEU A 71 -34.99 -15.24 38.71
C LEU A 71 -33.89 -16.30 38.67
N LEU A 72 -33.99 -17.25 37.73
CA LEU A 72 -33.05 -18.37 37.65
C LEU A 72 -31.63 -17.91 37.26
N LEU A 73 -31.51 -16.98 36.31
CA LEU A 73 -30.22 -16.39 35.97
C LEU A 73 -29.61 -15.63 37.15
N ALA A 74 -30.42 -14.87 37.91
CA ALA A 74 -29.92 -14.17 39.08
C ALA A 74 -29.40 -15.14 40.14
N LEU A 75 -30.08 -16.26 40.37
CA LEU A 75 -29.64 -17.31 41.28
C LEU A 75 -28.31 -17.97 40.81
N GLY A 76 -28.17 -18.26 39.52
CA GLY A 76 -26.94 -18.79 38.94
C GLY A 76 -25.75 -17.83 39.03
N ASP A 77 -26.00 -16.54 38.74
CA ASP A 77 -25.02 -15.46 38.82
C ASP A 77 -24.58 -15.21 40.28
N LEU A 78 -25.52 -15.20 41.23
CA LEU A 78 -25.23 -15.01 42.66
C LEU A 78 -24.53 -16.21 43.31
N SER A 79 -24.82 -17.43 42.87
CA SER A 79 -24.16 -18.66 43.38
C SER A 79 -22.79 -18.92 42.76
N GLY A 80 -22.47 -18.23 41.65
CA GLY A 80 -21.26 -18.46 40.88
C GLY A 80 -21.32 -19.67 39.96
N GLU A 81 -22.50 -20.27 39.76
CA GLU A 81 -22.70 -21.34 38.76
C GLU A 81 -22.59 -20.79 37.33
N HIS A 82 -23.03 -19.55 37.11
CA HIS A 82 -22.88 -18.84 35.85
C HIS A 82 -21.96 -17.64 36.06
N ASP A 83 -20.98 -17.49 35.17
CA ASP A 83 -20.19 -16.27 35.10
C ASP A 83 -20.95 -15.16 34.36
N VAL A 84 -20.38 -13.96 34.34
CA VAL A 84 -20.97 -12.80 33.67
C VAL A 84 -21.21 -13.08 32.18
N ALA A 85 -20.26 -13.71 31.50
CA ALA A 85 -20.37 -13.99 30.06
C ALA A 85 -21.52 -14.95 29.74
N THR A 86 -21.68 -16.00 30.54
CA THR A 86 -22.79 -16.96 30.43
C THR A 86 -24.13 -16.26 30.70
N THR A 87 -24.20 -15.48 31.76
CA THR A 87 -25.40 -14.73 32.15
C THR A 87 -25.83 -13.75 31.05
N THR A 88 -24.90 -12.93 30.54
CA THR A 88 -25.24 -11.93 29.52
C THR A 88 -25.60 -12.56 28.18
N ARG A 89 -24.99 -13.70 27.83
CA ARG A 89 -25.37 -14.48 26.65
C ARG A 89 -26.80 -14.99 26.76
N LEU A 90 -27.16 -15.65 27.86
CA LEU A 90 -28.50 -16.19 28.07
C LEU A 90 -29.58 -15.09 28.11
N LEU A 91 -29.28 -13.92 28.68
CA LEU A 91 -30.15 -12.75 28.62
C LEU A 91 -30.34 -12.24 27.18
N SER A 92 -29.27 -12.26 26.38
CA SER A 92 -29.31 -11.86 24.96
C SER A 92 -30.12 -12.84 24.12
N ASP A 93 -29.92 -14.15 24.34
CA ASP A 93 -30.63 -15.22 23.64
C ASP A 93 -32.13 -15.21 23.99
N PHE A 94 -32.47 -14.89 25.24
CA PHE A 94 -33.85 -14.62 25.65
C PHE A 94 -34.43 -13.43 24.88
N ALA A 95 -33.67 -12.33 24.78
CA ALA A 95 -34.16 -11.14 24.09
C ALA A 95 -34.41 -11.39 22.60
N ASP A 96 -33.56 -12.17 21.94
CA ASP A 96 -33.73 -12.58 20.54
C ASP A 96 -35.02 -13.40 20.36
N GLN A 97 -35.23 -14.41 21.21
CA GLN A 97 -36.42 -15.27 21.16
C GLN A 97 -37.69 -14.49 21.51
N ALA A 98 -37.63 -13.55 22.45
CA ALA A 98 -38.75 -12.67 22.76
C ALA A 98 -39.10 -11.76 21.57
N CYS A 99 -38.10 -11.27 20.83
CA CYS A 99 -38.32 -10.51 19.59
C CYS A 99 -38.97 -11.38 18.51
N ASP A 100 -38.49 -12.62 18.30
CA ASP A 100 -39.09 -13.57 17.35
C ASP A 100 -40.55 -13.88 17.71
N ALA A 101 -40.84 -14.17 18.98
CA ALA A 101 -42.19 -14.47 19.45
C ALA A 101 -43.13 -13.27 19.31
N ALA A 102 -42.64 -12.05 19.60
CA ALA A 102 -43.41 -10.82 19.43
C ALA A 102 -43.68 -10.50 17.95
N LEU A 103 -42.70 -10.74 17.07
CA LEU A 103 -42.89 -10.60 15.62
C LEU A 103 -43.89 -11.62 15.09
N ALA A 104 -43.74 -12.90 15.44
CA ALA A 104 -44.65 -13.95 15.02
C ALA A 104 -46.11 -13.64 15.43
N ALA A 105 -46.32 -13.16 16.65
CA ALA A 105 -47.65 -12.71 17.09
C ALA A 105 -48.16 -11.49 16.31
N ALA A 106 -47.30 -10.49 16.07
CA ALA A 106 -47.68 -9.31 15.29
C ALA A 106 -48.03 -9.64 13.82
N PHE A 107 -47.35 -10.62 13.22
CA PHE A 107 -47.67 -11.15 11.90
C PHE A 107 -48.99 -11.91 11.91
N ALA A 108 -49.19 -12.84 12.85
CA ALA A 108 -50.39 -13.66 12.96
C ALA A 108 -51.67 -12.81 13.13
N GLU A 109 -51.61 -11.69 13.86
CA GLU A 109 -52.74 -10.76 14.00
C GLU A 109 -53.13 -10.08 12.67
N ARG A 110 -52.19 -9.94 11.73
CA ARG A 110 -52.37 -9.12 10.52
C ARG A 110 -52.57 -9.95 9.26
N VAL A 111 -51.79 -11.01 9.12
CA VAL A 111 -51.69 -11.93 7.97
C VAL A 111 -51.58 -13.38 8.49
N PRO A 112 -52.66 -13.94 9.06
CA PRO A 112 -52.62 -15.21 9.80
C PRO A 112 -52.21 -16.43 8.96
N ASP A 113 -52.40 -16.37 7.64
CA ASP A 113 -52.12 -17.47 6.71
C ASP A 113 -50.73 -17.38 6.06
N GLU A 114 -49.90 -16.39 6.44
CA GLU A 114 -48.58 -16.13 5.86
C GLU A 114 -47.46 -16.33 6.89
N GLU A 115 -46.33 -16.88 6.45
CA GLU A 115 -45.14 -17.06 7.30
C GLU A 115 -44.45 -15.71 7.59
N PRO A 116 -44.00 -15.45 8.84
CA PRO A 116 -43.25 -14.23 9.19
C PRO A 116 -41.93 -14.11 8.41
N ARG A 117 -41.85 -13.20 7.43
CA ARG A 117 -40.64 -12.93 6.64
C ARG A 117 -40.56 -11.47 6.17
N GLY A 118 -39.42 -11.06 5.61
CA GLY A 118 -39.25 -9.73 5.01
C GLY A 118 -39.16 -8.58 6.01
N LEU A 119 -38.97 -8.87 7.31
CA LEU A 119 -38.67 -7.87 8.35
C LEU A 119 -37.61 -8.46 9.29
N ALA A 120 -36.51 -7.73 9.47
CA ALA A 120 -35.38 -8.14 10.30
C ALA A 120 -35.13 -7.16 11.45
N VAL A 121 -34.65 -7.70 12.57
CA VAL A 121 -34.21 -6.95 13.74
C VAL A 121 -32.69 -6.95 13.75
N ILE A 122 -32.08 -5.77 13.60
CA ILE A 122 -30.63 -5.59 13.73
C ILE A 122 -30.35 -5.15 15.15
N ALA A 123 -29.84 -6.04 15.99
CA ALA A 123 -29.41 -5.69 17.33
C ALA A 123 -28.11 -4.90 17.29
N LEU A 124 -28.05 -3.80 18.05
CA LEU A 124 -26.84 -3.03 18.29
C LEU A 124 -26.37 -3.17 19.75
N GLY A 125 -25.17 -2.63 20.03
CA GLY A 125 -24.65 -2.48 21.39
C GLY A 125 -24.59 -3.78 22.18
N LYS A 126 -25.14 -3.77 23.40
CA LYS A 126 -25.09 -4.91 24.33
C LYS A 126 -25.81 -6.14 23.77
N LEU A 127 -27.00 -5.98 23.17
CA LEU A 127 -27.71 -7.11 22.55
C LEU A 127 -26.93 -7.66 21.34
N GLY A 128 -26.39 -6.76 20.52
CA GLY A 128 -25.65 -7.14 19.31
C GLY A 128 -24.35 -7.88 19.57
N SER A 129 -23.79 -7.72 20.77
CA SER A 129 -22.56 -8.41 21.22
C SER A 129 -22.79 -9.61 22.14
N HIS A 130 -24.05 -10.01 22.38
CA HIS A 130 -24.43 -11.01 23.40
C HIS A 130 -23.98 -10.64 24.84
N GLU A 131 -23.95 -9.34 25.12
CA GLU A 131 -23.54 -8.75 26.39
C GLU A 131 -24.71 -7.98 27.04
N LEU A 132 -25.96 -8.47 26.96
CA LEU A 132 -27.13 -7.82 27.57
C LEU A 132 -27.16 -7.98 29.12
N ASN A 133 -27.60 -6.95 29.87
CA ASN A 133 -27.82 -7.04 31.32
C ASN A 133 -29.29 -7.26 31.67
N TYR A 134 -29.56 -7.60 32.95
CA TYR A 134 -30.89 -7.83 33.52
C TYR A 134 -31.92 -6.74 33.22
N SER A 135 -31.51 -5.47 33.34
CA SER A 135 -32.40 -4.32 33.15
C SER A 135 -31.77 -3.29 32.21
N SER A 136 -31.62 -3.69 30.95
CA SER A 136 -31.17 -2.82 29.85
C SER A 136 -32.25 -2.64 28.80
N ASP A 137 -32.23 -1.48 28.14
CA ASP A 137 -32.97 -1.31 26.90
C ASP A 137 -32.29 -2.15 25.81
N ILE A 138 -33.07 -2.63 24.85
CA ILE A 138 -32.56 -3.16 23.58
C ILE A 138 -32.61 -2.03 22.55
N ASP A 139 -31.54 -1.88 21.78
CA ASP A 139 -31.39 -0.81 20.80
C ASP A 139 -31.42 -1.34 19.35
N PRO A 140 -32.55 -1.87 18.84
CA PRO A 140 -32.58 -2.43 17.50
C PRO A 140 -32.78 -1.37 16.42
N ILE A 141 -32.24 -1.65 15.23
CA ILE A 141 -32.71 -1.06 13.98
C ILE A 141 -33.60 -2.08 13.30
N LEU A 142 -34.83 -1.68 12.98
CA LEU A 142 -35.77 -2.52 12.24
C LEU A 142 -35.66 -2.20 10.75
N ILE A 143 -35.45 -3.23 9.94
CA ILE A 143 -35.44 -3.12 8.47
C ILE A 143 -36.46 -4.08 7.85
N PHE A 144 -36.96 -3.75 6.67
CA PHE A 144 -37.88 -4.61 5.92
C PHE A 144 -37.58 -4.58 4.43
N ASP A 145 -37.97 -5.65 3.74
CA ASP A 145 -37.93 -5.76 2.30
C ASP A 145 -39.35 -5.55 1.73
N PRO A 146 -39.59 -4.48 0.95
CA PRO A 146 -40.90 -4.20 0.35
C PRO A 146 -41.46 -5.31 -0.55
N GLU A 147 -40.60 -6.16 -1.12
CA GLU A 147 -41.00 -7.21 -2.07
C GLU A 147 -41.44 -8.49 -1.35
N THR A 148 -40.76 -8.87 -0.27
CA THR A 148 -40.99 -10.15 0.40
C THR A 148 -41.90 -10.07 1.61
N LEU A 149 -42.10 -8.88 2.20
CA LEU A 149 -42.94 -8.64 3.38
C LEU A 149 -44.40 -9.06 3.13
N PRO A 150 -44.93 -10.05 3.86
CA PRO A 150 -46.33 -10.42 3.79
C PRO A 150 -47.26 -9.27 4.19
N ARG A 151 -48.24 -8.99 3.34
CA ARG A 151 -49.21 -7.91 3.55
C ARG A 151 -50.53 -8.20 2.88
N ARG A 152 -51.59 -7.55 3.34
CA ARG A 152 -52.88 -7.55 2.62
C ARG A 152 -52.71 -6.84 1.28
N SER A 153 -53.41 -7.28 0.25
CA SER A 153 -53.25 -6.80 -1.13
C SER A 153 -53.37 -5.28 -1.31
N ARG A 154 -54.14 -4.60 -0.45
CA ARG A 154 -54.37 -3.14 -0.48
C ARG A 154 -53.43 -2.32 0.42
N ASP A 155 -52.64 -2.96 1.29
CA ASP A 155 -51.76 -2.25 2.21
C ASP A 155 -50.48 -1.83 1.49
N ASP A 156 -49.99 -0.61 1.71
CA ASP A 156 -48.63 -0.24 1.33
C ASP A 156 -47.60 -1.04 2.16
N PRO A 157 -46.50 -1.55 1.57
CA PRO A 157 -45.48 -2.31 2.30
C PRO A 157 -44.90 -1.56 3.52
N GLY A 158 -44.63 -0.26 3.38
CA GLY A 158 -44.10 0.56 4.48
C GLY A 158 -45.11 0.74 5.60
N GLU A 159 -46.39 1.00 5.27
CA GLU A 159 -47.44 1.06 6.28
C GLU A 159 -47.65 -0.28 7.00
N ALA A 160 -47.59 -1.40 6.27
CA ALA A 160 -47.70 -2.74 6.84
C ALA A 160 -46.54 -3.02 7.81
N ALA A 161 -45.30 -2.74 7.39
CA ALA A 161 -44.10 -2.89 8.22
C ALA A 161 -44.20 -2.06 9.50
N VAL A 162 -44.59 -0.78 9.41
CA VAL A 162 -44.72 0.10 10.57
C VAL A 162 -45.74 -0.44 11.58
N ARG A 163 -46.85 -1.03 11.11
CA ARG A 163 -47.86 -1.59 12.01
C ARG A 163 -47.38 -2.86 12.71
N ILE A 164 -46.68 -3.75 12.00
CA ILE A 164 -46.05 -4.95 12.57
C ILE A 164 -45.00 -4.54 13.60
N ALA A 165 -44.10 -3.62 13.25
CA ALA A 165 -43.08 -3.09 14.14
C ALA A 165 -43.66 -2.43 15.41
N ARG A 166 -44.70 -1.60 15.26
CA ARG A 166 -45.39 -0.97 16.42
C ARG A 166 -45.98 -2.02 17.35
N ARG A 167 -46.60 -3.06 16.79
CA ARG A 167 -47.21 -4.14 17.58
C ARG A 167 -46.16 -4.97 18.30
N MET A 168 -45.05 -5.31 17.64
CA MET A 168 -43.89 -5.95 18.28
C MET A 168 -43.37 -5.12 19.46
N THR A 169 -43.14 -3.81 19.25
CA THR A 169 -42.71 -2.90 20.32
C THR A 169 -43.72 -2.85 21.47
N GLU A 170 -45.02 -2.83 21.19
CA GLU A 170 -46.06 -2.84 22.21
C GLU A 170 -46.03 -4.15 23.04
N ILE A 171 -45.97 -5.31 22.39
CA ILE A 171 -45.91 -6.62 23.04
C ILE A 171 -44.73 -6.67 24.03
N LEU A 172 -43.56 -6.17 23.61
CA LEU A 172 -42.33 -6.19 24.39
C LEU A 172 -42.31 -5.14 25.52
N SER A 173 -42.66 -3.88 25.22
CA SER A 173 -42.40 -2.73 26.09
C SER A 173 -43.58 -2.28 26.95
N ALA A 174 -44.82 -2.63 26.62
CA ALA A 174 -45.98 -2.20 27.42
C ALA A 174 -45.84 -2.68 28.88
N ARG A 175 -46.18 -1.84 29.85
CA ARG A 175 -46.28 -2.28 31.26
C ARG A 175 -47.69 -2.77 31.53
N THR A 176 -47.81 -4.01 31.98
CA THR A 176 -49.07 -4.66 32.39
C THR A 176 -49.01 -5.04 33.87
N GLY A 177 -50.05 -5.69 34.40
CA GLY A 177 -50.01 -6.26 35.75
C GLY A 177 -48.87 -7.27 35.97
N ASP A 178 -48.45 -7.95 34.91
CA ASP A 178 -47.32 -8.90 34.90
C ASP A 178 -45.97 -8.22 34.60
N GLY A 179 -45.91 -6.88 34.53
CA GLY A 179 -44.70 -6.12 34.23
C GLY A 179 -44.48 -5.89 32.73
N HIS A 180 -43.22 -5.96 32.29
CA HIS A 180 -42.79 -5.76 30.89
C HIS A 180 -41.77 -6.83 30.49
N VAL A 181 -41.56 -7.03 29.18
CA VAL A 181 -40.61 -8.02 28.66
C VAL A 181 -39.25 -7.35 28.44
N LEU A 182 -39.20 -6.36 27.54
CA LEU A 182 -38.01 -5.61 27.17
C LEU A 182 -38.38 -4.16 26.86
N ARG A 183 -37.51 -3.23 27.24
CA ARG A 183 -37.61 -1.83 26.81
C ARG A 183 -36.93 -1.70 25.45
N VAL A 184 -37.66 -1.20 24.45
CA VAL A 184 -37.16 -1.05 23.08
C VAL A 184 -36.86 0.41 22.78
N ASP A 185 -35.61 0.71 22.45
CA ASP A 185 -35.18 2.04 22.00
C ASP A 185 -34.84 2.01 20.51
N LEU A 186 -35.63 2.72 19.70
CA LEU A 186 -35.48 2.78 18.24
C LEU A 186 -34.72 4.05 17.78
N ARG A 187 -34.09 4.79 18.69
CA ARG A 187 -33.47 6.10 18.38
C ARG A 187 -32.12 6.00 17.68
N LEU A 188 -31.48 4.83 17.65
CA LEU A 188 -30.21 4.63 16.93
C LEU A 188 -30.38 4.47 15.41
N ARG A 189 -31.62 4.46 14.90
CA ARG A 189 -31.88 4.45 13.46
C ARG A 189 -31.52 5.79 12.80
N PRO A 190 -31.25 5.82 11.49
CA PRO A 190 -31.03 7.04 10.72
C PRO A 190 -32.12 8.10 10.94
N HIS A 191 -31.73 9.33 11.26
CA HIS A 191 -32.62 10.49 11.45
C HIS A 191 -33.94 10.16 12.20
N PRO A 192 -33.86 9.75 13.48
CA PRO A 192 -34.98 9.17 14.21
C PRO A 192 -36.15 10.15 14.44
N GLU A 193 -35.95 11.45 14.21
CA GLU A 193 -36.98 12.47 14.31
C GLU A 193 -37.93 12.48 13.11
N VAL A 194 -37.46 12.03 11.94
CA VAL A 194 -38.19 12.16 10.67
C VAL A 194 -38.38 10.83 9.92
N THR A 195 -37.64 9.78 10.28
CA THR A 195 -37.79 8.47 9.66
C THR A 195 -38.81 7.59 10.38
N PRO A 196 -39.52 6.70 9.64
CA PRO A 196 -40.35 5.66 10.25
C PRO A 196 -39.55 4.78 11.21
N ILE A 197 -40.24 4.09 12.12
CA ILE A 197 -39.61 3.21 13.13
C ILE A 197 -38.99 1.93 12.52
N VAL A 198 -39.26 1.66 11.24
CA VAL A 198 -38.77 0.52 10.46
C VAL A 198 -38.48 1.01 9.05
N LEU A 199 -37.32 0.64 8.50
CA LEU A 199 -36.78 1.22 7.27
C LEU A 199 -36.77 0.21 6.12
N PRO A 200 -37.07 0.63 4.87
CA PRO A 200 -36.79 -0.22 3.72
C PRO A 200 -35.29 -0.54 3.66
N VAL A 201 -34.94 -1.80 3.41
CA VAL A 201 -33.54 -2.27 3.42
C VAL A 201 -32.63 -1.44 2.51
N ASP A 202 -33.07 -1.17 1.28
CA ASP A 202 -32.28 -0.41 0.31
C ASP A 202 -32.08 1.06 0.72
N ALA A 203 -33.08 1.65 1.38
CA ALA A 203 -32.99 3.00 1.92
C ALA A 203 -31.98 3.06 3.08
N ALA A 204 -31.95 2.03 3.93
CA ALA A 204 -30.97 1.91 5.00
C ALA A 204 -29.55 1.70 4.45
N ILE A 205 -29.37 0.84 3.44
CA ILE A 205 -28.06 0.63 2.77
C ILE A 205 -27.56 1.96 2.19
N SER A 206 -28.41 2.63 1.41
CA SER A 206 -28.06 3.90 0.76
C SER A 206 -27.58 4.95 1.77
N TYR A 207 -28.29 5.08 2.90
CA TYR A 207 -27.91 6.02 3.95
C TYR A 207 -26.52 5.75 4.53
N TYR A 208 -26.24 4.49 4.89
CA TYR A 208 -24.98 4.12 5.52
C TYR A 208 -23.79 4.17 4.56
N GLU A 209 -24.03 4.10 3.24
CA GLU A 209 -22.99 4.31 2.22
C GLU A 209 -22.65 5.79 2.01
N SER A 210 -23.62 6.71 2.14
CA SER A 210 -23.45 8.11 1.73
C SER A 210 -23.30 9.13 2.86
N GLU A 211 -24.01 8.95 3.98
CA GLU A 211 -24.30 10.03 4.93
C GLU A 211 -23.92 9.72 6.39
N ALA A 212 -23.51 8.48 6.68
CA ALA A 212 -23.36 8.03 8.05
C ALA A 212 -22.17 8.64 8.80
N LEU A 213 -22.40 8.88 10.09
CA LEU A 213 -21.52 9.56 11.02
C LEU A 213 -20.57 8.58 11.73
N ALA A 214 -19.41 9.06 12.16
CA ALA A 214 -18.40 8.23 12.83
C ALA A 214 -18.92 7.50 14.09
N TRP A 215 -19.86 8.09 14.84
CA TRP A 215 -20.42 7.42 16.03
C TRP A 215 -21.35 6.25 15.65
N GLU A 216 -22.01 6.31 14.49
CA GLU A 216 -22.82 5.21 13.96
C GLU A 216 -21.90 4.04 13.59
N GLN A 217 -20.74 4.34 13.01
CA GLN A 217 -19.70 3.34 12.73
C GLN A 217 -19.32 2.55 13.99
N ALA A 218 -19.08 3.26 15.11
CA ALA A 218 -18.75 2.62 16.39
C ALA A 218 -19.91 1.77 16.95
N ALA A 219 -21.16 2.18 16.74
CA ALA A 219 -22.33 1.41 17.15
C ALA A 219 -22.44 0.08 16.38
N PHE A 220 -22.13 0.09 15.08
CA PHE A 220 -22.20 -1.09 14.22
C PHE A 220 -21.09 -2.13 14.45
N ILE A 221 -20.02 -1.79 15.17
CA ILE A 221 -19.01 -2.78 15.60
C ILE A 221 -19.68 -3.91 16.40
N ARG A 222 -20.67 -3.55 17.21
CA ARG A 222 -21.42 -4.46 18.08
C ARG A 222 -22.80 -4.75 17.50
N SER A 223 -22.86 -5.11 16.22
CA SER A 223 -24.13 -5.37 15.52
C SER A 223 -24.26 -6.82 15.04
N ARG A 224 -25.49 -7.32 15.00
CA ARG A 224 -25.86 -8.60 14.37
C ARG A 224 -27.35 -8.63 14.00
N ALA A 225 -27.71 -9.48 13.05
CA ALA A 225 -29.11 -9.83 12.80
C ALA A 225 -29.60 -10.73 13.96
N SER A 226 -30.54 -10.25 14.77
CA SER A 226 -30.91 -10.92 16.02
C SER A 226 -32.22 -11.68 15.98
N ALA A 227 -33.22 -11.18 15.24
CA ALA A 227 -34.56 -11.76 15.16
C ALA A 227 -35.26 -11.42 13.83
N GLY A 228 -36.37 -12.10 13.54
CA GLY A 228 -37.10 -12.00 12.29
C GLY A 228 -36.35 -12.67 11.13
N ASP A 229 -36.39 -12.02 9.96
CA ASP A 229 -35.70 -12.47 8.75
C ASP A 229 -34.18 -12.23 8.86
N ARG A 230 -33.47 -13.16 9.48
CA ARG A 230 -32.03 -13.04 9.73
C ARG A 230 -31.21 -12.99 8.43
N ALA A 231 -31.67 -13.65 7.37
CA ALA A 231 -31.00 -13.60 6.07
C ALA A 231 -31.02 -12.20 5.47
N LEU A 232 -32.16 -11.50 5.54
CA LEU A 232 -32.27 -10.08 5.17
C LEU A 232 -31.33 -9.21 6.02
N GLY A 233 -31.26 -9.48 7.33
CA GLY A 233 -30.38 -8.74 8.23
C GLY A 233 -28.89 -8.93 7.93
N GLU A 234 -28.48 -10.16 7.64
CA GLU A 234 -27.10 -10.49 7.23
C GLU A 234 -26.74 -9.85 5.89
N GLN A 235 -27.67 -9.83 4.92
CA GLN A 235 -27.49 -9.13 3.66
C GLN A 235 -27.24 -7.63 3.88
N PHE A 236 -28.04 -6.99 4.72
CA PHE A 236 -27.86 -5.58 5.08
C PHE A 236 -26.49 -5.33 5.74
N LEU A 237 -26.11 -6.12 6.75
CA LEU A 237 -24.81 -5.99 7.43
C LEU A 237 -23.63 -6.22 6.48
N SER A 238 -23.78 -7.16 5.52
CA SER A 238 -22.78 -7.41 4.49
C SER A 238 -22.67 -6.24 3.50
N ALA A 239 -23.76 -5.54 3.20
CA ALA A 239 -23.74 -4.38 2.31
C ALA A 239 -22.99 -3.20 2.96
N ILE A 240 -23.21 -2.95 4.25
CA ILE A 240 -22.60 -1.81 4.96
C ILE A 240 -21.20 -2.11 5.54
N GLN A 241 -20.65 -3.30 5.30
CA GLN A 241 -19.29 -3.69 5.71
C GLN A 241 -18.21 -2.64 5.37
N PRO A 242 -18.18 -2.04 4.16
CA PRO A 242 -17.19 -1.02 3.79
C PRO A 242 -17.29 0.27 4.63
N PHE A 243 -18.51 0.61 5.08
CA PHE A 243 -18.73 1.74 5.98
C PHE A 243 -18.19 1.44 7.39
N ILE A 244 -18.50 0.26 7.93
CA ILE A 244 -18.07 -0.16 9.27
C ILE A 244 -16.54 -0.36 9.32
N TRP A 245 -15.98 -1.06 8.34
CA TRP A 245 -14.61 -1.56 8.33
C TRP A 245 -13.77 -0.95 7.19
N ARG A 246 -13.41 0.32 7.34
CA ARG A 246 -12.64 1.07 6.33
C ARG A 246 -11.20 0.53 6.19
N ARG A 247 -10.79 0.15 4.98
CA ARG A 247 -9.44 -0.39 4.69
C ARG A 247 -8.31 0.64 4.81
N SER A 248 -8.63 1.90 4.57
CA SER A 248 -7.73 3.05 4.68
C SER A 248 -8.34 4.07 5.62
N LEU A 249 -7.61 4.43 6.68
CA LEU A 249 -7.98 5.49 7.59
C LEU A 249 -7.19 6.73 7.25
N ASP A 250 -7.90 7.84 7.02
CA ASP A 250 -7.29 9.16 6.87
C ASP A 250 -7.13 9.86 8.24
N PHE A 251 -6.38 10.95 8.28
CA PHE A 251 -6.17 11.71 9.52
C PHE A 251 -7.48 12.26 10.11
N ARG A 252 -8.47 12.61 9.29
CA ARG A 252 -9.78 13.08 9.75
C ARG A 252 -10.48 11.99 10.55
N GLN A 253 -10.47 10.75 10.07
CA GLN A 253 -11.06 9.60 10.72
C GLN A 253 -10.32 9.25 12.02
N LEU A 254 -8.99 9.27 12.03
CA LEU A 254 -8.21 9.09 13.27
C LEU A 254 -8.50 10.19 14.30
N LYS A 255 -8.68 11.42 13.83
CA LYS A 255 -9.08 12.57 14.66
C LYS A 255 -10.53 12.45 15.13
N GLU A 256 -11.45 11.92 14.33
CA GLU A 256 -12.85 11.67 14.71
C GLU A 256 -12.96 10.57 15.76
N ILE A 257 -12.20 9.47 15.61
CA ILE A 257 -12.01 8.45 16.65
C ILE A 257 -11.39 9.08 17.91
N GLY A 258 -10.56 10.11 17.76
CA GLY A 258 -9.92 10.87 18.85
C GLY A 258 -10.93 11.72 19.60
N ALA A 259 -11.62 12.60 18.88
CA ALA A 259 -12.68 13.44 19.39
C ALA A 259 -13.86 12.63 19.97
N MET A 260 -14.09 11.40 19.49
CA MET A 260 -15.05 10.49 20.10
C MET A 260 -14.57 10.00 21.46
N SER A 261 -13.31 9.58 21.56
CA SER A 261 -12.65 9.21 22.81
C SER A 261 -12.63 10.37 23.82
N ASP A 262 -12.33 11.59 23.38
CA ASP A 262 -12.24 12.77 24.24
C ASP A 262 -13.63 13.21 24.74
N ARG A 263 -14.67 13.18 23.89
CA ARG A 263 -16.05 13.49 24.31
C ARG A 263 -16.58 12.53 25.36
N ILE A 264 -16.15 11.27 25.33
CA ILE A 264 -16.53 10.27 26.34
C ILE A 264 -15.97 10.67 27.71
N ARG A 265 -14.77 11.22 27.72
CA ARG A 265 -14.12 11.74 28.92
C ARG A 265 -14.75 13.06 29.38
N ASP A 266 -14.91 14.04 28.49
CA ASP A 266 -15.31 15.41 28.85
C ASP A 266 -16.74 15.53 29.41
N HIS A 267 -17.68 14.67 29.00
CA HIS A 267 -19.09 14.81 29.41
C HIS A 267 -19.38 14.30 30.83
N PHE A 268 -18.48 13.52 31.44
CA PHE A 268 -18.68 12.91 32.76
C PHE A 268 -17.45 12.92 33.69
N ALA A 269 -16.23 13.18 33.18
CA ALA A 269 -15.02 13.27 34.01
C ALA A 269 -14.90 14.59 34.79
N GLN A 270 -15.66 15.64 34.42
CA GLN A 270 -15.74 16.86 35.23
C GLN A 270 -16.57 16.60 36.51
N GLY A 271 -15.93 16.03 37.53
CA GLY A 271 -16.38 16.16 38.93
C GLY A 271 -16.89 14.91 39.65
N GLN A 272 -16.81 13.69 39.08
CA GLN A 272 -17.24 12.48 39.80
C GLN A 272 -16.03 11.78 40.45
N ALA A 273 -15.78 12.05 41.73
CA ALA A 273 -14.83 11.27 42.53
C ALA A 273 -15.36 9.84 42.74
N PHE A 274 -14.45 8.86 42.78
CA PHE A 274 -14.82 7.48 43.12
C PHE A 274 -15.36 7.41 44.55
N GLY A 275 -16.48 6.70 44.75
CA GLY A 275 -17.21 6.61 46.02
C GLY A 275 -18.72 6.43 45.83
N PRO A 276 -19.53 6.63 46.89
CA PRO A 276 -20.99 6.62 46.79
C PRO A 276 -21.49 7.59 45.71
N GLY A 277 -22.37 7.14 44.82
CA GLY A 277 -22.83 7.92 43.67
C GLY A 277 -22.00 7.79 42.39
N PHE A 278 -20.88 7.05 42.39
CA PHE A 278 -20.07 6.80 41.20
C PHE A 278 -20.85 6.03 40.12
N ASP A 279 -20.77 6.46 38.86
CA ASP A 279 -21.41 5.79 37.71
C ASP A 279 -20.46 4.73 37.12
N LEU A 280 -20.74 3.45 37.35
CA LEU A 280 -19.94 2.32 36.89
C LEU A 280 -19.81 2.25 35.36
N LYS A 281 -20.75 2.84 34.62
CA LYS A 281 -20.75 2.82 33.16
C LYS A 281 -19.97 4.00 32.59
N ARG A 282 -20.20 5.20 33.10
CA ARG A 282 -19.75 6.47 32.49
C ARG A 282 -18.59 7.15 33.21
N GLY A 283 -18.32 6.82 34.47
CA GLY A 283 -17.21 7.40 35.22
C GLY A 283 -15.84 7.03 34.62
N ARG A 284 -14.80 7.82 34.92
CA ARG A 284 -13.41 7.46 34.58
C ARG A 284 -13.08 6.12 35.22
N GLY A 285 -12.57 5.17 34.45
CA GLY A 285 -12.34 3.79 34.87
C GLY A 285 -13.57 2.87 34.77
N GLY A 286 -14.66 3.34 34.20
CA GLY A 286 -15.91 2.60 34.06
C GLY A 286 -15.96 1.66 32.84
N ILE A 287 -17.08 0.94 32.72
CA ILE A 287 -17.35 -0.06 31.67
C ILE A 287 -17.14 0.54 30.27
N ARG A 288 -17.60 1.78 30.05
CA ARG A 288 -17.53 2.42 28.73
C ARG A 288 -16.10 2.67 28.27
N GLU A 289 -15.16 2.97 29.16
CA GLU A 289 -13.75 3.13 28.78
C GLU A 289 -13.16 1.81 28.29
N ILE A 290 -13.54 0.67 28.88
CA ILE A 290 -13.09 -0.65 28.41
C ILE A 290 -13.68 -0.98 27.03
N GLU A 291 -14.98 -0.75 26.85
CA GLU A 291 -15.66 -0.96 25.56
C GLU A 291 -14.99 -0.12 24.47
N PHE A 292 -14.74 1.16 24.75
CA PHE A 292 -14.09 2.05 23.79
C PHE A 292 -12.62 1.73 23.58
N PHE A 293 -11.90 1.24 24.59
CA PHE A 293 -10.54 0.77 24.42
C PHE A 293 -10.47 -0.30 23.33
N ALA A 294 -11.36 -1.30 23.38
CA ALA A 294 -11.45 -2.32 22.33
C ALA A 294 -11.90 -1.71 20.99
N GLN A 295 -13.01 -0.96 20.99
CA GLN A 295 -13.60 -0.40 19.76
C GLN A 295 -12.66 0.55 19.00
N VAL A 296 -11.88 1.38 19.70
CA VAL A 296 -10.89 2.27 19.06
C VAL A 296 -9.89 1.44 18.26
N HIS A 297 -9.34 0.37 18.84
CA HIS A 297 -8.42 -0.50 18.12
C HIS A 297 -9.12 -1.25 16.98
N GLN A 298 -10.36 -1.70 17.17
CA GLN A 298 -11.13 -2.36 16.11
C GLN A 298 -11.40 -1.42 14.93
N LEU A 299 -11.72 -0.14 15.17
CA LEU A 299 -11.86 0.86 14.12
C LEU A 299 -10.54 1.11 13.40
N ILE A 300 -9.42 1.12 14.13
CA ILE A 300 -8.09 1.34 13.57
C ILE A 300 -7.62 0.17 12.68
N TYR A 301 -7.83 -1.07 13.14
CA TYR A 301 -7.20 -2.25 12.53
C TYR A 301 -8.18 -3.20 11.81
N GLY A 302 -9.46 -3.22 12.20
CA GLY A 302 -10.46 -4.17 11.71
C GLY A 302 -10.78 -4.05 10.22
N GLY A 303 -10.49 -2.91 9.59
CA GLY A 303 -10.58 -2.76 8.13
C GLY A 303 -9.61 -3.67 7.36
N ARG A 304 -8.41 -3.89 7.91
CA ARG A 304 -7.35 -4.71 7.28
C ARG A 304 -7.28 -6.12 7.86
N ASP A 305 -7.74 -6.30 9.09
CA ASP A 305 -7.70 -7.58 9.79
C ASP A 305 -9.11 -8.01 10.23
N PRO A 306 -9.77 -8.91 9.46
CA PRO A 306 -11.10 -9.39 9.78
C PRO A 306 -11.19 -10.13 11.13
N SER A 307 -10.09 -10.69 11.65
CA SER A 307 -10.10 -11.41 12.92
C SER A 307 -10.43 -10.50 14.12
N LEU A 308 -10.27 -9.19 13.95
CA LEU A 308 -10.54 -8.17 14.97
C LEU A 308 -12.00 -7.72 15.00
N ARG A 309 -12.85 -8.20 14.08
CA ARG A 309 -14.25 -7.75 13.95
C ARG A 309 -15.20 -8.45 14.92
N VAL A 310 -14.68 -8.96 16.04
CA VAL A 310 -15.45 -9.68 17.04
C VAL A 310 -16.32 -8.70 17.85
N PRO A 311 -17.65 -8.90 17.95
CA PRO A 311 -18.53 -7.94 18.61
C PRO A 311 -18.37 -7.84 20.14
N ALA A 312 -18.12 -8.96 20.82
CA ALA A 312 -18.04 -8.99 22.29
C ALA A 312 -16.76 -8.33 22.80
N THR A 313 -16.87 -7.56 23.88
CA THR A 313 -15.78 -6.69 24.36
C THR A 313 -14.57 -7.50 24.82
N ALA A 314 -14.80 -8.54 25.63
CA ALA A 314 -13.73 -9.42 26.12
C ALA A 314 -13.07 -10.22 24.99
N ASP A 315 -13.86 -10.72 24.04
CA ASP A 315 -13.35 -11.45 22.89
C ASP A 315 -12.54 -10.54 21.94
N ALA A 316 -12.98 -9.29 21.77
CA ALA A 316 -12.25 -8.28 21.02
C ALA A 316 -10.88 -7.96 21.66
N LEU A 317 -10.82 -7.82 22.99
CA LEU A 317 -9.56 -7.66 23.71
C LEU A 317 -8.62 -8.86 23.50
N ALA A 318 -9.15 -10.09 23.56
CA ALA A 318 -8.37 -11.30 23.29
C ALA A 318 -7.88 -11.38 21.83
N ALA A 319 -8.72 -11.01 20.86
CA ALA A 319 -8.34 -10.96 19.44
C ALA A 319 -7.25 -9.90 19.19
N LEU A 320 -7.36 -8.73 19.82
CA LEU A 320 -6.36 -7.66 19.75
C LEU A 320 -5.01 -8.10 20.32
N ALA A 321 -5.00 -8.82 21.44
CA ALA A 321 -3.77 -9.38 22.00
C ALA A 321 -3.16 -10.46 21.08
N THR A 322 -3.99 -11.36 20.54
CA THR A 322 -3.56 -12.43 19.63
C THR A 322 -2.94 -11.86 18.35
N ALA A 323 -3.46 -10.73 17.85
CA ALA A 323 -2.94 -10.01 16.69
C ALA A 323 -1.75 -9.09 17.01
N GLY A 324 -1.26 -9.07 18.26
CA GLY A 324 -0.14 -8.23 18.70
C GLY A 324 -0.42 -6.72 18.67
N ARG A 325 -1.70 -6.32 18.76
CA ARG A 325 -2.11 -4.90 18.78
C ARG A 325 -2.06 -4.29 20.18
N ILE A 326 -2.25 -5.12 21.21
CA ILE A 326 -2.12 -4.75 22.61
C ILE A 326 -1.37 -5.85 23.36
N GLU A 327 -0.79 -5.52 24.52
CA GLU A 327 -0.11 -6.50 25.36
C GLU A 327 -1.11 -7.54 25.92
N PRO A 328 -0.77 -8.84 25.91
CA PRO A 328 -1.64 -9.89 26.47
C PRO A 328 -2.03 -9.64 27.93
N GLU A 329 -1.13 -9.08 28.74
CA GLU A 329 -1.38 -8.72 30.13
C GLU A 329 -2.44 -7.61 30.26
N ILE A 330 -2.45 -6.63 29.35
CA ILE A 330 -3.46 -5.57 29.32
C ILE A 330 -4.83 -6.16 28.95
N ALA A 331 -4.89 -7.03 27.94
CA ALA A 331 -6.13 -7.68 27.53
C ALA A 331 -6.75 -8.52 28.65
N ALA A 332 -5.93 -9.33 29.33
CA ALA A 332 -6.37 -10.16 30.46
C ALA A 332 -6.88 -9.31 31.63
N ARG A 333 -6.15 -8.24 31.99
CA ARG A 333 -6.57 -7.29 33.05
C ARG A 333 -7.88 -6.60 32.72
N LEU A 334 -7.99 -5.97 31.55
CA LEU A 334 -9.20 -5.26 31.15
C LEU A 334 -10.42 -6.19 31.04
N SER A 335 -10.23 -7.44 30.60
CA SER A 335 -11.31 -8.44 30.57
C SER A 335 -11.80 -8.81 31.98
N GLY A 336 -10.87 -9.00 32.93
CA GLY A 336 -11.22 -9.26 34.34
C GLY A 336 -11.92 -8.07 35.01
N HIS A 337 -11.45 -6.85 34.72
CA HIS A 337 -12.08 -5.60 35.19
C HIS A 337 -13.48 -5.42 34.63
N TYR A 338 -13.67 -5.70 33.33
CA TYR A 338 -14.96 -5.68 32.67
C TYR A 338 -15.95 -6.62 33.36
N ALA A 339 -15.54 -7.88 33.60
CA ALA A 339 -16.38 -8.85 34.30
C ALA A 339 -16.75 -8.36 35.71
N THR A 340 -15.81 -7.78 36.46
CA THR A 340 -16.08 -7.25 37.81
C THR A 340 -17.08 -6.09 37.80
N LEU A 341 -16.86 -5.10 36.92
CA LEU A 341 -17.76 -3.94 36.83
C LEU A 341 -19.17 -4.34 36.38
N ARG A 342 -19.28 -5.28 35.44
CA ARG A 342 -20.56 -5.83 34.97
C ARG A 342 -21.27 -6.64 36.05
N ARG A 343 -20.53 -7.42 36.85
CA ARG A 343 -21.08 -8.14 38.00
C ARG A 343 -21.75 -7.19 38.98
N ILE A 344 -21.08 -6.10 39.37
CA ILE A 344 -21.67 -5.12 40.29
C ILE A 344 -22.84 -4.37 39.63
N GLU A 345 -22.72 -4.02 38.35
CA GLU A 345 -23.83 -3.45 37.58
C GLU A 345 -25.07 -4.37 37.62
N HIS A 346 -24.90 -5.68 37.50
CA HIS A 346 -25.99 -6.63 37.64
C HIS A 346 -26.62 -6.55 39.03
N ARG A 347 -25.84 -6.47 40.12
CA ARG A 347 -26.38 -6.39 41.49
C ARG A 347 -27.24 -5.16 41.70
N LEU A 348 -26.79 -4.02 41.16
CA LEU A 348 -27.58 -2.78 41.19
C LEU A 348 -28.93 -2.94 40.48
N GLN A 349 -28.95 -3.64 39.34
CA GLN A 349 -30.16 -3.84 38.54
C GLN A 349 -31.11 -4.89 39.14
N MET A 350 -30.57 -5.93 39.81
CA MET A 350 -31.33 -7.03 40.41
C MET A 350 -32.26 -6.59 41.54
N ILE A 351 -31.92 -5.53 42.28
CA ILE A 351 -32.63 -5.13 43.50
C ILE A 351 -34.10 -4.79 43.21
N GLU A 352 -34.34 -3.90 42.24
CA GLU A 352 -35.68 -3.40 41.89
C GLU A 352 -36.01 -3.50 40.39
N ASP A 353 -35.20 -4.24 39.62
CA ASP A 353 -35.31 -4.30 38.14
C ASP A 353 -35.28 -2.90 37.49
N GLN A 354 -34.26 -2.13 37.85
CA GLN A 354 -34.09 -0.75 37.38
C GLN A 354 -32.83 -0.62 36.54
N GLN A 355 -32.89 0.20 35.49
CA GLN A 355 -31.72 0.62 34.72
C GLN A 355 -30.92 1.67 35.49
N THR A 356 -30.15 1.20 36.46
CA THR A 356 -29.19 2.03 37.20
C THR A 356 -27.77 1.58 36.89
N HIS A 357 -26.86 2.57 36.83
CA HIS A 357 -25.42 2.37 36.70
C HIS A 357 -24.67 3.03 37.87
N SER A 358 -25.37 3.78 38.73
CA SER A 358 -24.78 4.56 39.80
C SER A 358 -24.82 3.78 41.10
N LEU A 359 -23.70 3.76 41.82
CA LEU A 359 -23.66 3.27 43.19
C LEU A 359 -24.61 4.12 44.07
N PRO A 360 -25.38 3.51 44.98
CA PRO A 360 -26.24 4.27 45.87
C PRO A 360 -25.44 5.28 46.70
N THR A 361 -26.00 6.47 46.90
CA THR A 361 -25.42 7.48 47.79
C THR A 361 -25.75 7.21 49.26
N GLN A 362 -26.85 6.51 49.53
CA GLN A 362 -27.25 6.12 50.87
C GLN A 362 -26.49 4.86 51.31
N GLU A 363 -25.86 4.92 52.48
CA GLU A 363 -25.04 3.84 53.04
C GLU A 363 -25.82 2.51 53.15
N THR A 364 -27.05 2.54 53.66
CA THR A 364 -27.89 1.33 53.80
C THR A 364 -28.24 0.68 52.46
N ALA A 365 -28.42 1.48 51.41
CA ALA A 365 -28.67 0.98 50.06
C ALA A 365 -27.40 0.41 49.42
N LEU A 366 -26.24 1.02 49.68
CA LEU A 366 -24.94 0.52 49.23
C LEU A 366 -24.58 -0.80 49.94
N ASP A 367 -24.85 -0.91 51.24
CA ASP A 367 -24.73 -2.15 52.01
C ASP A 367 -25.60 -3.26 51.44
N CYS A 368 -26.81 -2.92 50.98
CA CYS A 368 -27.71 -3.87 50.35
C CYS A 368 -27.09 -4.47 49.08
N VAL A 369 -26.48 -3.63 48.23
CA VAL A 369 -25.77 -4.07 47.02
C VAL A 369 -24.57 -4.94 47.37
N ALA A 370 -23.78 -4.52 48.36
CA ALA A 370 -22.60 -5.23 48.83
C ALA A 370 -22.96 -6.63 49.33
N ARG A 371 -23.95 -6.73 50.21
CA ARG A 371 -24.42 -8.02 50.77
C ARG A 371 -25.07 -8.91 49.72
N LEU A 372 -25.72 -8.33 48.72
CA LEU A 372 -26.21 -9.09 47.57
C LEU A 372 -25.05 -9.69 46.78
N ASP A 373 -23.97 -8.94 46.50
CA ASP A 373 -22.77 -9.47 45.83
C ASP A 373 -22.04 -10.53 46.67
N GLY A 374 -22.13 -10.43 48.00
CA GLY A 374 -21.47 -11.32 48.97
C GLY A 374 -20.42 -10.63 49.84
N GLU A 375 -20.28 -9.31 49.70
CA GLU A 375 -19.42 -8.47 50.52
C GLU A 375 -20.06 -8.14 51.88
N ALA A 376 -19.24 -7.79 52.88
CA ALA A 376 -19.73 -7.53 54.24
C ALA A 376 -20.61 -6.27 54.33
N ASP A 377 -20.18 -5.19 53.66
CA ASP A 377 -20.79 -3.86 53.68
C ASP A 377 -20.34 -3.04 52.46
N GLY A 378 -20.92 -1.84 52.32
CA GLY A 378 -20.62 -0.93 51.23
C GLY A 378 -19.16 -0.49 51.16
N ALA A 379 -18.46 -0.43 52.30
CA ALA A 379 -17.04 -0.11 52.35
C ALA A 379 -16.19 -1.23 51.72
N GLY A 380 -16.51 -2.49 52.00
CA GLY A 380 -15.90 -3.66 51.36
C GLY A 380 -16.09 -3.64 49.84
N LEU A 381 -17.31 -3.38 49.38
CA LEU A 381 -17.60 -3.27 47.94
C LEU A 381 -16.78 -2.16 47.25
N LEU A 382 -16.68 -0.98 47.88
CA LEU A 382 -15.88 0.12 47.35
C LEU A 382 -14.39 -0.23 47.31
N ALA A 383 -13.87 -0.92 48.33
CA ALA A 383 -12.47 -1.36 48.37
C ALA A 383 -12.13 -2.37 47.27
N VAL A 384 -13.09 -3.21 46.85
CA VAL A 384 -12.93 -4.12 45.71
C VAL A 384 -12.89 -3.35 44.38
N LEU A 385 -13.71 -2.29 44.25
CA LEU A 385 -13.86 -1.54 43.00
C LEU A 385 -12.79 -0.46 42.78
N GLU A 386 -12.24 0.13 43.84
CA GLU A 386 -11.24 1.21 43.75
C GLU A 386 -10.04 0.85 42.87
N PRO A 387 -9.33 -0.29 43.07
CA PRO A 387 -8.19 -0.64 42.23
C PRO A 387 -8.61 -0.93 40.79
N VAL A 388 -9.81 -1.48 40.55
CA VAL A 388 -10.34 -1.76 39.21
C VAL A 388 -10.55 -0.45 38.44
N VAL A 389 -11.23 0.52 39.06
CA VAL A 389 -11.53 1.82 38.45
C VAL A 389 -10.25 2.61 38.18
N ALA A 390 -9.32 2.65 39.14
CA ALA A 390 -8.05 3.34 38.96
C ALA A 390 -7.25 2.76 37.79
N ASP A 391 -7.18 1.44 37.69
CA ASP A 391 -6.38 0.72 36.71
C ASP A 391 -6.93 0.85 35.28
N VAL A 392 -8.26 0.72 35.11
CA VAL A 392 -8.93 0.96 33.82
C VAL A 392 -8.66 2.39 33.34
N GLY A 393 -8.83 3.37 34.23
CA GLY A 393 -8.58 4.77 33.89
C GLY A 393 -7.15 5.02 33.44
N ASN A 394 -6.16 4.38 34.08
CA ASN A 394 -4.75 4.49 33.69
C ASN A 394 -4.45 3.83 32.34
N CYS A 395 -5.04 2.67 32.06
CA CYS A 395 -4.92 2.02 30.75
C CYS A 395 -5.51 2.90 29.63
N TYR A 396 -6.66 3.50 29.87
CA TYR A 396 -7.30 4.39 28.89
C TYR A 396 -6.53 5.71 28.72
N ASP A 397 -5.98 6.28 29.79
CA ASP A 397 -5.10 7.46 29.72
C ASP A 397 -3.89 7.25 28.81
N ARG A 398 -3.24 6.09 28.91
CA ARG A 398 -2.09 5.74 28.06
C ARG A 398 -2.49 5.65 26.59
N LEU A 399 -3.63 5.05 26.27
CA LEU A 399 -4.17 5.02 24.91
C LEU A 399 -4.36 6.44 24.35
N VAL A 400 -4.94 7.35 25.14
CA VAL A 400 -5.13 8.75 24.70
C VAL A 400 -3.79 9.46 24.49
N ALA A 401 -2.81 9.26 25.38
CA ALA A 401 -1.49 9.88 25.28
C ALA A 401 -0.66 9.36 24.09
N GLU A 402 -0.62 8.05 23.85
CA GLU A 402 0.09 7.44 22.70
C GLU A 402 -0.49 7.88 21.36
N ARG A 403 -1.80 8.16 21.32
CA ARG A 403 -2.46 8.76 20.16
C ARG A 403 -2.09 10.22 19.93
N ALA A 404 -1.92 11.02 20.99
CA ALA A 404 -1.50 12.42 20.86
C ALA A 404 -0.04 12.57 20.38
N VAL A 405 0.84 11.58 20.65
CA VAL A 405 2.22 11.54 20.12
C VAL A 405 2.26 11.15 18.63
N THR A 406 1.19 10.53 18.11
CA THR A 406 1.05 10.13 16.70
C THR A 406 0.26 11.12 15.85
N THR A 407 -0.18 12.27 16.40
CA THR A 407 -0.93 13.29 15.66
C THR A 407 -0.06 14.40 15.07
N GLY A 408 0.35 14.25 13.81
CA GLY A 408 0.80 15.34 12.91
C GLY A 408 2.00 16.18 13.37
N LEU A 409 2.47 17.09 12.51
CA LEU A 409 3.43 18.12 12.93
C LEU A 409 2.68 19.31 13.54
N PRO A 410 3.25 20.01 14.55
CA PRO A 410 2.65 21.21 15.14
C PRO A 410 2.22 22.23 14.08
N ARG A 411 1.14 22.96 14.36
CA ARG A 411 0.60 24.00 13.47
C ARG A 411 1.08 25.40 13.84
N ASP A 412 1.47 25.60 15.09
CA ASP A 412 2.17 26.79 15.52
C ASP A 412 3.60 26.80 14.97
N GLU A 413 4.10 28.00 14.66
CA GLU A 413 5.38 28.19 14.00
C GLU A 413 6.56 27.74 14.88
N ASP A 414 6.52 28.07 16.17
CA ASP A 414 7.57 27.74 17.14
C ASP A 414 7.72 26.22 17.32
N GLY A 415 6.61 25.50 17.52
CA GLY A 415 6.62 24.04 17.66
C GLY A 415 7.05 23.33 16.38
N LEU A 416 6.63 23.84 15.21
CA LEU A 416 7.05 23.29 13.92
C LEU A 416 8.55 23.54 13.67
N ALA A 417 9.06 24.70 14.04
CA ALA A 417 10.48 25.05 13.88
C ALA A 417 11.39 24.07 14.63
N VAL A 418 11.02 23.73 15.88
CA VAL A 418 11.74 22.74 16.70
C VAL A 418 11.75 21.36 16.02
N GLN A 419 10.61 20.92 15.49
CA GLN A 419 10.52 19.63 14.81
C GLN A 419 11.31 19.59 13.48
N LEU A 420 11.30 20.69 12.73
CA LEU A 420 12.06 20.80 11.48
C LEU A 420 13.57 20.81 11.72
N ALA A 421 14.05 21.55 12.72
CA ALA A 421 15.44 21.54 13.13
C ALA A 421 15.87 20.14 13.58
N ALA A 422 15.05 19.47 14.41
CA ALA A 422 15.29 18.10 14.84
C ALA A 422 15.31 17.08 13.68
N ALA A 423 14.55 17.35 12.60
CA ALA A 423 14.52 16.53 11.40
C ALA A 423 15.71 16.76 10.46
N GLY A 424 16.48 17.84 10.62
CA GLY A 424 17.66 18.15 9.80
C GLY A 424 17.59 19.45 9.00
N PHE A 425 16.51 20.22 9.12
CA PHE A 425 16.40 21.55 8.51
C PHE A 425 17.02 22.61 9.43
N ASP A 426 18.33 22.81 9.32
CA ASP A 426 19.07 23.85 10.06
C ASP A 426 19.79 24.79 9.07
N PRO A 427 19.34 26.05 8.89
CA PRO A 427 18.24 26.71 9.60
C PRO A 427 16.82 26.29 9.09
N PRO A 428 15.78 26.27 9.95
CA PRO A 428 14.44 25.77 9.59
C PRO A 428 13.58 26.75 8.79
N ASP A 429 13.99 28.03 8.68
CA ASP A 429 13.15 29.13 8.15
C ASP A 429 12.58 28.87 6.75
N ALA A 430 13.39 28.32 5.86
CA ALA A 430 12.95 28.05 4.49
C ALA A 430 11.94 26.89 4.43
N ALA A 431 12.15 25.85 5.25
CA ALA A 431 11.21 24.74 5.36
C ALA A 431 9.89 25.14 6.03
N LEU A 432 9.96 26.00 7.05
CA LEU A 432 8.79 26.62 7.67
C LEU A 432 7.92 27.35 6.65
N ARG A 433 8.55 28.21 5.82
CA ARG A 433 7.85 28.93 4.76
C ARG A 433 7.19 27.97 3.77
N THR A 434 7.91 27.00 3.23
CA THR A 434 7.35 26.04 2.26
C THR A 434 6.16 25.26 2.84
N ILE A 435 6.27 24.75 4.07
CA ILE A 435 5.18 24.00 4.71
C ILE A 435 3.97 24.90 5.00
N ALA A 436 4.21 26.16 5.40
CA ALA A 436 3.13 27.14 5.58
C ALA A 436 2.41 27.44 4.24
N GLU A 437 3.15 27.52 3.13
CA GLU A 437 2.57 27.69 1.79
C GLU A 437 1.74 26.49 1.33
N TRP A 438 2.20 25.27 1.65
CA TRP A 438 1.45 24.05 1.42
C TRP A 438 0.15 24.02 2.21
N ARG A 439 0.23 24.24 3.53
CA ARG A 439 -0.93 24.30 4.44
C ARG A 439 -1.91 25.42 4.08
N GLY A 440 -1.41 26.52 3.52
CA GLY A 440 -2.20 27.64 3.02
C GLY A 440 -2.86 27.39 1.65
N GLY A 441 -2.64 26.23 1.03
CA GLY A 441 -3.24 25.88 -0.26
C GLY A 441 -2.78 26.76 -1.43
N LYS A 442 -1.58 27.36 -1.35
CA LYS A 442 -1.04 28.20 -2.43
C LYS A 442 -0.84 27.41 -3.73
N LEU A 443 -0.37 26.17 -3.61
CA LEU A 443 -0.22 25.25 -4.75
C LEU A 443 -1.58 24.76 -5.24
N ARG A 444 -1.78 24.75 -6.56
CA ARG A 444 -3.03 24.27 -7.20
C ARG A 444 -3.42 22.87 -6.71
N ALA A 445 -2.45 21.97 -6.59
CA ALA A 445 -2.64 20.59 -6.17
C ALA A 445 -3.09 20.44 -4.70
N LEU A 446 -2.91 21.48 -3.88
CA LEU A 446 -3.19 21.51 -2.43
C LEU A 446 -4.36 22.43 -2.04
N ARG A 447 -5.18 22.86 -3.00
CA ARG A 447 -6.31 23.79 -2.71
C ARG A 447 -7.51 23.11 -2.06
N SER A 448 -7.72 21.81 -2.33
CA SER A 448 -8.89 21.11 -1.80
C SER A 448 -8.65 20.65 -0.36
N PRO A 449 -9.70 20.62 0.49
CA PRO A 449 -9.59 20.07 1.84
C PRO A 449 -9.04 18.63 1.85
N ALA A 450 -9.45 17.80 0.89
CA ALA A 450 -8.96 16.42 0.78
C ALA A 450 -7.45 16.35 0.47
N ALA A 451 -6.92 17.26 -0.35
CA ALA A 451 -5.49 17.31 -0.65
C ALA A 451 -4.66 17.79 0.55
N LEU A 452 -5.18 18.76 1.32
CA LEU A 452 -4.55 19.20 2.56
C LEU A 452 -4.56 18.09 3.63
N ASP A 453 -5.65 17.34 3.73
CA ASP A 453 -5.74 16.19 4.64
C ASP A 453 -4.75 15.08 4.25
N ALA A 454 -4.60 14.79 2.95
CA ALA A 454 -3.63 13.83 2.44
C ALA A 454 -2.18 14.29 2.71
N LEU A 455 -1.89 15.58 2.54
CA LEU A 455 -0.61 16.19 2.90
C LEU A 455 -0.33 16.02 4.40
N GLU A 456 -1.24 16.46 5.28
CA GLU A 456 -1.01 16.45 6.74
C GLU A 456 -0.81 15.03 7.28
N THR A 457 -1.47 14.03 6.66
CA THR A 457 -1.26 12.62 6.98
C THR A 457 0.18 12.19 6.69
N MET A 458 0.76 12.66 5.58
CA MET A 458 2.09 12.27 5.12
C MET A 458 3.22 13.17 5.65
N LEU A 459 2.89 14.40 6.08
CA LEU A 459 3.84 15.45 6.41
C LEU A 459 4.90 15.08 7.46
N PRO A 460 4.61 14.34 8.55
CA PRO A 460 5.64 13.93 9.51
C PRO A 460 6.72 13.03 8.89
N GLU A 461 6.31 12.00 8.14
CA GLU A 461 7.23 11.11 7.44
C GLU A 461 7.94 11.82 6.30
N LEU A 462 7.27 12.75 5.62
CA LEU A 462 7.88 13.62 4.61
C LEU A 462 9.01 14.44 5.19
N VAL A 463 8.75 15.14 6.30
CA VAL A 463 9.73 16.00 6.96
C VAL A 463 10.92 15.19 7.45
N LYS A 464 10.67 14.02 8.04
CA LYS A 464 11.74 13.10 8.43
C LYS A 464 12.57 12.63 7.23
N ALA A 465 11.93 12.26 6.13
CA ALA A 465 12.62 11.77 4.94
C ALA A 465 13.41 12.89 4.23
N LEU A 466 12.80 14.05 4.01
CA LEU A 466 13.44 15.21 3.40
C LEU A 466 14.55 15.78 4.29
N GLY A 467 14.33 15.83 5.61
CA GLY A 467 15.31 16.30 6.59
C GLY A 467 16.53 15.38 6.70
N ALA A 468 16.35 14.07 6.51
CA ALA A 468 17.45 13.10 6.43
C ALA A 468 18.18 13.10 5.08
N ALA A 469 17.71 13.86 4.08
CA ALA A 469 18.40 13.97 2.81
C ALA A 469 19.74 14.71 3.00
N PRO A 470 20.78 14.43 2.19
CA PRO A 470 22.07 15.09 2.44
C PRO A 470 22.09 16.58 2.05
N ASP A 471 21.08 17.05 1.30
CA ASP A 471 20.73 18.47 1.15
C ASP A 471 19.21 18.64 1.32
N PRO A 472 18.74 18.83 2.58
CA PRO A 472 17.31 18.90 2.87
C PRO A 472 16.60 20.03 2.14
N GLN A 473 17.25 21.20 2.04
CA GLN A 473 16.64 22.39 1.47
C GLN A 473 16.47 22.29 -0.05
N ALA A 474 17.50 21.83 -0.78
CA ALA A 474 17.39 21.60 -2.21
C ALA A 474 16.38 20.49 -2.52
N THR A 475 16.35 19.43 -1.71
CA THR A 475 15.41 18.32 -1.86
C THR A 475 13.96 18.78 -1.63
N LEU A 476 13.71 19.56 -0.58
CA LEU A 476 12.41 20.17 -0.31
C LEU A 476 11.96 21.05 -1.48
N THR A 477 12.86 21.85 -2.06
CA THR A 477 12.55 22.70 -3.21
C THR A 477 12.16 21.88 -4.46
N ARG A 478 12.83 20.75 -4.70
CA ARG A 478 12.48 19.83 -5.80
C ARG A 478 11.16 19.12 -5.54
N PHE A 479 10.91 18.72 -4.30
CA PHE A 479 9.63 18.13 -3.90
C PHE A 479 8.48 19.14 -4.05
N ASP A 480 8.68 20.38 -3.65
CA ASP A 480 7.73 21.47 -3.86
C ASP A 480 7.40 21.66 -5.34
N LYS A 481 8.42 21.70 -6.20
CA LYS A 481 8.23 21.79 -7.66
C LYS A 481 7.48 20.59 -8.23
N LEU A 482 7.75 19.38 -7.74
CA LEU A 482 7.01 18.17 -8.12
C LEU A 482 5.53 18.31 -7.76
N VAL A 483 5.22 18.65 -6.50
CA VAL A 483 3.84 18.83 -6.02
C VAL A 483 3.12 19.96 -6.79
N ALA A 484 3.83 21.03 -7.12
CA ALA A 484 3.30 22.14 -7.92
C ALA A 484 2.89 21.71 -9.35
N GLY A 485 3.58 20.72 -9.92
CA GLY A 485 3.28 20.16 -11.24
C GLY A 485 2.11 19.18 -11.26
N LEU A 486 1.65 18.69 -10.10
CA LEU A 486 0.60 17.68 -10.04
C LEU A 486 -0.78 18.24 -10.41
N PRO A 487 -1.60 17.51 -11.19
CA PRO A 487 -2.99 17.86 -11.37
C PRO A 487 -3.79 17.71 -10.05
N SER A 488 -3.42 16.72 -9.22
CA SER A 488 -3.94 16.48 -7.88
C SER A 488 -2.87 15.81 -7.01
N ALA A 489 -2.70 16.26 -5.77
CA ALA A 489 -1.76 15.66 -4.82
C ALA A 489 -2.37 14.53 -3.97
N ILE A 490 -3.68 14.28 -4.08
CA ILE A 490 -4.42 13.36 -3.19
C ILE A 490 -3.88 11.92 -3.32
N ASN A 491 -3.97 11.35 -4.52
CA ASN A 491 -3.53 9.97 -4.76
C ASN A 491 -2.02 9.82 -4.53
N PHE A 492 -1.24 10.84 -4.90
CA PHE A 492 0.20 10.87 -4.69
C PHE A 492 0.56 10.75 -3.20
N PHE A 493 0.00 11.60 -2.34
CA PHE A 493 0.28 11.52 -0.90
C PHE A 493 -0.31 10.29 -0.24
N HIS A 494 -1.49 9.83 -0.64
CA HIS A 494 -2.04 8.57 -0.16
C HIS A 494 -1.13 7.39 -0.50
N LEU A 495 -0.59 7.37 -1.71
CA LEU A 495 0.37 6.35 -2.14
C LEU A 495 1.64 6.39 -1.28
N LEU A 496 2.23 7.57 -1.08
CA LEU A 496 3.43 7.71 -0.26
C LEU A 496 3.19 7.35 1.21
N ALA A 497 2.04 7.72 1.76
CA ALA A 497 1.65 7.37 3.12
C ALA A 497 1.41 5.86 3.27
N ALA A 498 0.82 5.21 2.26
CA ALA A 498 0.60 3.77 2.26
C ALA A 498 1.90 2.98 2.06
N GLN A 499 2.91 3.57 1.40
CA GLN A 499 4.17 2.92 1.04
C GLN A 499 5.40 3.74 1.49
N PRO A 500 5.80 3.70 2.77
CA PRO A 500 6.93 4.49 3.28
C PRO A 500 8.27 4.19 2.58
N ALA A 501 8.45 2.97 2.06
CA ALA A 501 9.63 2.62 1.27
C ALA A 501 9.71 3.41 -0.04
N LEU A 502 8.57 3.60 -0.70
CA LEU A 502 8.45 4.37 -1.94
C LEU A 502 8.75 5.85 -1.67
N ALA A 503 8.25 6.41 -0.56
CA ALA A 503 8.57 7.77 -0.14
C ALA A 503 10.09 7.98 0.02
N ARG A 504 10.80 7.04 0.66
CA ARG A 504 12.26 7.11 0.80
C ARG A 504 12.98 7.08 -0.56
N ILE A 505 12.55 6.23 -1.48
CA ILE A 505 13.13 6.15 -2.82
C ILE A 505 12.88 7.44 -3.60
N ALA A 506 11.66 7.96 -3.57
CA ALA A 506 11.30 9.23 -4.21
C ALA A 506 12.14 10.39 -3.68
N THR A 507 12.32 10.50 -2.36
CA THR A 507 13.21 11.49 -1.76
C THR A 507 14.65 11.32 -2.25
N ARG A 508 15.19 10.10 -2.24
CA ARG A 508 16.55 9.84 -2.77
C ARG A 508 16.67 10.22 -4.24
N ILE A 509 15.67 9.93 -5.08
CA ILE A 509 15.64 10.33 -6.49
C ILE A 509 15.74 11.84 -6.61
N LEU A 510 14.87 12.57 -5.90
CA LEU A 510 14.83 14.03 -5.93
C LEU A 510 16.16 14.65 -5.47
N SER A 511 16.81 14.07 -4.46
CA SER A 511 18.08 14.56 -3.92
C SER A 511 19.31 14.21 -4.77
N LEU A 512 19.36 12.99 -5.32
CA LEU A 512 20.61 12.40 -5.82
C LEU A 512 20.68 12.34 -7.35
N ALA A 513 19.55 12.28 -8.05
CA ALA A 513 19.50 12.01 -9.49
C ALA A 513 18.66 13.08 -10.21
N PRO A 514 19.27 14.21 -10.63
CA PRO A 514 18.57 15.27 -11.37
C PRO A 514 17.77 14.75 -12.56
N THR A 515 18.34 13.85 -13.36
CA THR A 515 17.68 13.29 -14.54
C THR A 515 16.39 12.54 -14.20
N LEU A 516 16.38 11.78 -13.11
CA LEU A 516 15.18 11.06 -12.65
C LEU A 516 14.19 12.02 -11.97
N ALA A 517 14.69 13.01 -11.24
CA ALA A 517 13.85 14.04 -10.64
C ALA A 517 13.06 14.82 -11.70
N ASP A 518 13.71 15.19 -12.81
CA ASP A 518 13.09 15.87 -13.94
C ASP A 518 12.09 14.96 -14.67
N ALA A 519 12.42 13.68 -14.85
CA ALA A 519 11.51 12.69 -15.40
C ALA A 519 10.24 12.53 -14.55
N LEU A 520 10.41 12.41 -13.22
CA LEU A 520 9.30 12.31 -12.27
C LEU A 520 8.46 13.59 -12.21
N GLY A 521 9.10 14.76 -12.32
CA GLY A 521 8.41 16.05 -12.41
C GLY A 521 7.56 16.19 -13.68
N THR A 522 7.91 15.48 -14.74
CA THR A 522 7.16 15.47 -16.01
C THR A 522 6.06 14.41 -16.02
N ARG A 523 6.34 13.23 -15.45
CA ARG A 523 5.42 12.07 -15.40
C ARG A 523 5.42 11.48 -13.99
N VAL A 524 4.47 11.90 -13.17
CA VAL A 524 4.37 11.42 -11.77
C VAL A 524 4.05 9.94 -11.70
N GLU A 525 3.36 9.39 -12.71
CA GLU A 525 2.92 8.00 -12.79
C GLU A 525 4.10 7.02 -12.79
N LEU A 526 5.31 7.48 -13.13
CA LEU A 526 6.54 6.70 -13.03
C LEU A 526 6.81 6.20 -11.60
N ILE A 527 6.29 6.91 -10.58
CA ILE A 527 6.40 6.49 -9.18
C ILE A 527 5.53 5.26 -8.87
N GLU A 528 4.39 5.11 -9.55
CA GLU A 528 3.49 3.98 -9.36
C GLU A 528 4.13 2.69 -9.87
N GLY A 529 4.91 2.79 -10.96
CA GLY A 529 5.70 1.68 -11.48
C GLY A 529 6.73 1.12 -10.51
N LEU A 530 7.12 1.87 -9.46
CA LEU A 530 8.03 1.40 -8.41
C LEU A 530 7.33 0.65 -7.26
N ILE A 531 5.99 0.58 -7.25
CA ILE A 531 5.22 -0.19 -6.26
C ILE A 531 5.37 -1.68 -6.51
N ASP A 532 5.45 -2.07 -7.79
CA ASP A 532 5.63 -3.47 -8.17
C ASP A 532 6.99 -3.98 -7.66
N GLN A 533 6.99 -5.11 -6.95
CA GLN A 533 8.23 -5.74 -6.47
C GLN A 533 9.23 -5.97 -7.61
N ARG A 534 8.73 -6.20 -8.83
CA ARG A 534 9.53 -6.40 -10.04
C ARG A 534 10.32 -5.17 -10.47
N ALA A 535 10.02 -3.99 -9.95
CA ALA A 535 10.76 -2.76 -10.26
C ALA A 535 12.22 -2.82 -9.76
N PHE A 536 12.48 -3.61 -8.72
CA PHE A 536 13.81 -3.80 -8.12
C PHE A 536 14.41 -5.18 -8.40
N ASP A 537 13.77 -5.99 -9.25
CA ASP A 537 14.36 -7.23 -9.75
C ASP A 537 15.54 -6.94 -10.69
N ALA A 538 16.39 -7.96 -10.89
CA ALA A 538 17.45 -7.89 -11.86
C ALA A 538 16.89 -7.52 -13.26
N PRO A 539 17.61 -6.68 -14.04
CA PRO A 539 17.15 -6.29 -15.37
C PRO A 539 16.80 -7.48 -16.26
N ALA A 540 15.57 -7.47 -16.77
CA ALA A 540 15.09 -8.46 -17.73
C ALA A 540 15.88 -8.39 -19.05
N ASN A 541 16.03 -9.55 -19.71
CA ASN A 541 16.59 -9.61 -21.05
C ASN A 541 15.56 -9.19 -22.12
N LYS A 542 16.03 -8.95 -23.35
CA LYS A 542 15.17 -8.48 -24.43
C LYS A 542 14.03 -9.44 -24.78
N GLU A 543 14.23 -10.75 -24.68
CA GLU A 543 13.19 -11.75 -24.96
C GLU A 543 12.06 -11.67 -23.94
N GLN A 544 12.40 -11.52 -22.66
CA GLN A 544 11.44 -11.33 -21.57
C GLN A 544 10.64 -10.02 -21.75
N LEU A 545 11.32 -8.92 -22.08
CA LEU A 545 10.68 -7.63 -22.33
C LEU A 545 9.74 -7.68 -23.55
N ALA A 546 10.18 -8.27 -24.66
CA ALA A 546 9.35 -8.42 -25.85
C ALA A 546 8.11 -9.30 -25.59
N ALA A 547 8.28 -10.39 -24.83
CA ALA A 547 7.18 -11.28 -24.45
C ALA A 547 6.18 -10.59 -23.50
N GLU A 548 6.66 -9.74 -22.59
CA GLU A 548 5.82 -8.95 -21.69
C GLU A 548 4.97 -7.92 -22.46
N TRP A 549 5.54 -7.24 -23.46
CA TRP A 549 4.84 -6.19 -24.21
C TRP A 549 3.91 -6.74 -25.28
N GLY A 550 4.28 -7.86 -25.92
CA GLY A 550 3.61 -8.43 -27.10
C GLY A 550 2.08 -8.48 -27.03
N PRO A 551 1.47 -9.06 -25.97
CA PRO A 551 0.01 -9.16 -25.86
C PRO A 551 -0.71 -7.80 -25.89
N GLY A 552 -0.14 -6.76 -25.27
CA GLY A 552 -0.72 -5.42 -25.22
C GLY A 552 -0.55 -4.63 -26.52
N LEU A 553 0.49 -4.93 -27.29
CA LEU A 553 0.82 -4.23 -28.53
C LEU A 553 0.11 -4.80 -29.76
N ALA A 554 -0.21 -6.09 -29.78
CA ALA A 554 -0.75 -6.78 -30.96
C ALA A 554 -2.09 -6.23 -31.48
N VAL A 555 -2.84 -5.51 -30.64
CA VAL A 555 -4.17 -4.96 -30.96
C VAL A 555 -4.12 -3.48 -31.35
N LEU A 556 -2.95 -2.83 -31.28
CA LEU A 556 -2.80 -1.40 -31.51
C LEU A 556 -2.53 -1.09 -32.99
N ASP A 557 -2.98 0.08 -33.43
CA ASP A 557 -2.49 0.65 -34.68
C ASP A 557 -1.03 1.11 -34.52
N TYR A 558 -0.37 1.42 -35.64
CA TYR A 558 1.05 1.73 -35.66
C TYR A 558 1.39 2.95 -34.77
N GLU A 559 0.62 4.03 -34.85
CA GLU A 559 0.88 5.24 -34.05
C GLU A 559 0.77 4.97 -32.54
N ARG A 560 -0.29 4.28 -32.10
CA ARG A 560 -0.48 3.92 -30.69
C ARG A 560 0.57 2.92 -30.21
N LEU A 561 1.05 2.03 -31.09
CA LEU A 561 2.15 1.13 -30.78
C LEU A 561 3.44 1.93 -30.51
N LEU A 562 3.75 2.94 -31.33
CA LEU A 562 4.91 3.81 -31.12
C LEU A 562 4.87 4.49 -29.74
N ASP A 563 3.70 5.02 -29.35
CA ASP A 563 3.50 5.65 -28.04
C ASP A 563 3.62 4.63 -26.91
N ARG A 564 3.01 3.45 -27.06
CA ARG A 564 3.00 2.43 -26.00
C ARG A 564 4.38 1.83 -25.73
N VAL A 565 5.20 1.62 -26.75
CA VAL A 565 6.60 1.18 -26.56
C VAL A 565 7.41 2.25 -25.81
N ARG A 566 7.16 3.55 -26.07
CA ARG A 566 7.82 4.65 -25.34
C ARG A 566 7.44 4.68 -23.87
N ASP A 567 6.18 4.42 -23.54
CA ASP A 567 5.74 4.28 -22.16
C ASP A 567 6.46 3.13 -21.46
N HIS A 568 6.46 1.94 -22.07
CA HIS A 568 7.15 0.77 -21.51
C HIS A 568 8.65 1.00 -21.31
N VAL A 569 9.31 1.62 -22.28
CA VAL A 569 10.74 1.95 -22.17
C VAL A 569 10.98 3.04 -21.12
N GLY A 570 10.13 4.07 -21.07
CA GLY A 570 10.22 5.14 -20.08
C GLY A 570 10.08 4.63 -18.64
N GLU A 571 9.06 3.81 -18.39
CA GLU A 571 8.82 3.15 -17.11
C GLU A 571 10.00 2.27 -16.69
N ARG A 572 10.46 1.38 -17.58
CA ARG A 572 11.56 0.45 -17.25
C ARG A 572 12.90 1.17 -17.10
N ARG A 573 13.16 2.19 -17.94
CA ARG A 573 14.36 3.04 -17.83
C ARG A 573 14.37 3.82 -16.51
N PHE A 574 13.22 4.32 -16.07
CA PHE A 574 13.08 4.98 -14.77
C PHE A 574 13.33 4.01 -13.61
N ALA A 575 12.76 2.80 -13.68
CA ALA A 575 12.99 1.76 -12.67
C ALA A 575 14.47 1.37 -12.54
N TYR A 576 15.18 1.17 -13.65
CA TYR A 576 16.63 0.91 -13.63
C TYR A 576 17.43 2.07 -13.03
N GLY A 577 17.03 3.32 -13.31
CA GLY A 577 17.59 4.49 -12.64
C GLY A 577 17.34 4.49 -11.13
N ALA A 578 16.12 4.13 -10.71
CA ALA A 578 15.76 4.02 -9.30
C ALA A 578 16.58 2.93 -8.58
N GLN A 579 16.89 1.81 -9.25
CA GLN A 579 17.78 0.78 -8.70
C GLN A 579 19.21 1.31 -8.43
N LEU A 580 19.77 2.10 -9.36
CA LEU A 580 21.07 2.78 -9.17
C LEU A 580 21.03 3.74 -7.98
N VAL A 581 19.96 4.52 -7.85
CA VAL A 581 19.76 5.46 -6.73
C VAL A 581 19.61 4.72 -5.41
N ALA A 582 18.87 3.62 -5.40
CA ALA A 582 18.67 2.77 -4.22
C ALA A 582 19.96 2.05 -3.79
N GLY A 583 20.85 1.80 -4.75
CA GLY A 583 22.05 1.00 -4.59
C GLY A 583 21.76 -0.51 -4.53
N ALA A 584 20.69 -0.94 -5.20
CA ALA A 584 20.20 -2.32 -5.15
C ALA A 584 20.96 -3.26 -6.11
N THR A 585 21.45 -2.73 -7.23
CA THR A 585 22.03 -3.49 -8.34
C THR A 585 23.31 -2.84 -8.82
N ASP A 586 24.33 -3.66 -9.13
CA ASP A 586 25.61 -3.17 -9.65
C ASP A 586 25.41 -2.33 -10.93
N PRO A 587 26.09 -1.17 -11.06
CA PRO A 587 25.88 -0.29 -12.21
C PRO A 587 26.18 -0.92 -13.59
N LEU A 588 27.08 -1.90 -13.67
CA LEU A 588 27.40 -2.60 -14.92
C LEU A 588 26.26 -3.54 -15.34
N VAL A 589 25.58 -4.17 -14.38
CA VAL A 589 24.39 -4.99 -14.65
C VAL A 589 23.26 -4.12 -15.18
N ILE A 590 23.05 -2.94 -14.58
CA ILE A 590 22.08 -1.96 -15.08
C ILE A 590 22.44 -1.47 -16.49
N ALA A 591 23.73 -1.25 -16.79
CA ALA A 591 24.16 -0.84 -18.13
C ALA A 591 23.85 -1.90 -19.21
N CYS A 592 23.99 -3.17 -18.86
CA CYS A 592 23.54 -4.28 -19.69
C CYS A 592 22.01 -4.23 -19.88
N GLY A 593 21.26 -4.03 -18.78
CA GLY A 593 19.80 -3.88 -18.80
C GLY A 593 19.30 -2.74 -19.70
N TYR A 594 19.95 -1.58 -19.70
CA TYR A 594 19.61 -0.50 -20.63
C TYR A 594 19.79 -0.90 -22.10
N SER A 595 20.76 -1.77 -22.38
CA SER A 595 21.04 -2.28 -23.73
C SER A 595 19.99 -3.30 -24.17
N GLU A 596 19.61 -4.23 -23.28
CA GLU A 596 18.50 -5.17 -23.50
C GLU A 596 17.18 -4.44 -23.76
N LEU A 597 16.92 -3.38 -23.00
CA LEU A 597 15.74 -2.54 -23.16
C LEU A 597 15.70 -1.83 -24.53
N ALA A 598 16.84 -1.30 -24.97
CA ALA A 598 16.95 -0.65 -26.28
C ALA A 598 16.78 -1.66 -27.43
N GLU A 599 17.32 -2.88 -27.29
CA GLU A 599 17.15 -3.94 -28.28
C GLU A 599 15.72 -4.46 -28.36
N ALA A 600 15.04 -4.65 -27.23
CA ALA A 600 13.63 -5.04 -27.22
C ALA A 600 12.77 -3.99 -27.94
N ALA A 601 13.02 -2.71 -27.67
CA ALA A 601 12.33 -1.62 -28.34
C ALA A 601 12.62 -1.60 -29.85
N LEU A 602 13.89 -1.75 -30.24
CA LEU A 602 14.30 -1.84 -31.64
C LEU A 602 13.60 -3.01 -32.35
N GLN A 603 13.57 -4.20 -31.75
CA GLN A 603 12.94 -5.39 -32.33
C GLN A 603 11.46 -5.14 -32.61
N VAL A 604 10.70 -4.73 -31.58
CA VAL A 604 9.26 -4.50 -31.69
C VAL A 604 8.93 -3.40 -32.70
N LEU A 605 9.66 -2.29 -32.67
CA LEU A 605 9.40 -1.15 -33.55
C LEU A 605 9.81 -1.45 -34.99
N ALA A 606 10.94 -2.14 -35.19
CA ALA A 606 11.36 -2.55 -36.53
C ALA A 606 10.38 -3.58 -37.12
N ASP A 607 9.92 -4.57 -36.36
CA ASP A 607 8.93 -5.55 -36.83
C ASP A 607 7.61 -4.87 -37.25
N ALA A 608 7.11 -3.95 -36.43
CA ALA A 608 5.90 -3.19 -36.75
C ALA A 608 6.10 -2.32 -38.01
N THR A 609 7.26 -1.65 -38.12
CA THR A 609 7.60 -0.81 -39.28
C THR A 609 7.72 -1.65 -40.55
N VAL A 610 8.36 -2.82 -40.48
CA VAL A 610 8.51 -3.76 -41.60
C VAL A 610 7.13 -4.26 -42.04
N ALA A 611 6.26 -4.65 -41.11
CA ALA A 611 4.92 -5.12 -41.43
C ALA A 611 4.09 -4.04 -42.16
N GLU A 612 4.12 -2.79 -41.66
CA GLU A 612 3.45 -1.65 -42.30
C GLU A 612 4.01 -1.39 -43.71
N PHE A 613 5.34 -1.44 -43.85
CA PHE A 613 6.01 -1.20 -45.13
C PHE A 613 5.70 -2.31 -46.15
N VAL A 614 5.65 -3.56 -45.71
CA VAL A 614 5.26 -4.71 -46.52
C VAL A 614 3.80 -4.59 -46.98
N ALA A 615 2.88 -4.13 -46.13
CA ALA A 615 1.50 -3.89 -46.54
C ALA A 615 1.39 -2.84 -47.66
N ALA A 616 2.28 -1.85 -47.67
CA ALA A 616 2.27 -0.76 -48.65
C ALA A 616 3.03 -1.07 -49.96
N HIS A 617 4.11 -1.84 -49.88
CA HIS A 617 5.09 -2.02 -50.97
C HIS A 617 5.37 -3.48 -51.34
N GLY A 618 4.88 -4.46 -50.57
CA GLY A 618 5.21 -5.87 -50.73
C GLY A 618 6.57 -6.22 -50.13
N ARG A 619 7.14 -7.36 -50.51
CA ARG A 619 8.46 -7.83 -50.07
C ARG A 619 9.43 -7.85 -51.25
N ILE A 620 10.72 -7.69 -50.95
CA ILE A 620 11.79 -8.04 -51.88
C ILE A 620 12.07 -9.55 -51.71
N PRO A 621 12.02 -10.37 -52.77
CA PRO A 621 12.29 -11.80 -52.66
C PRO A 621 13.67 -12.11 -52.07
N ASN A 622 13.74 -13.05 -51.13
CA ASN A 622 14.99 -13.51 -50.50
C ASN A 622 15.84 -12.37 -49.89
N SER A 623 15.19 -11.34 -49.36
CA SER A 623 15.84 -10.14 -48.85
C SER A 623 15.16 -9.67 -47.58
N GLU A 624 15.94 -9.22 -46.61
CA GLU A 624 15.47 -8.71 -45.32
C GLU A 624 16.37 -7.59 -44.79
N LEU A 625 15.83 -6.79 -43.88
CA LEU A 625 16.58 -5.73 -43.18
C LEU A 625 17.42 -6.35 -42.06
N VAL A 626 18.67 -5.93 -41.96
CA VAL A 626 19.59 -6.28 -40.87
C VAL A 626 20.06 -5.01 -40.19
N VAL A 627 20.06 -4.99 -38.85
CA VAL A 627 20.58 -3.84 -38.08
C VAL A 627 21.79 -4.28 -37.28
N LEU A 628 22.89 -3.56 -37.46
CA LEU A 628 24.15 -3.75 -36.76
C LEU A 628 24.28 -2.64 -35.72
N ALA A 629 24.36 -3.00 -34.44
CA ALA A 629 24.63 -2.07 -33.35
C ALA A 629 26.14 -1.93 -33.14
N LEU A 630 26.62 -0.71 -32.90
CA LEU A 630 28.02 -0.41 -32.56
C LEU A 630 28.11 0.28 -31.19
N GLY A 631 29.33 0.69 -30.83
CA GLY A 631 29.59 1.53 -29.67
C GLY A 631 29.13 0.87 -28.37
N ARG A 632 28.33 1.63 -27.59
CA ARG A 632 27.84 1.16 -26.29
C ARG A 632 26.68 0.17 -26.41
N LEU A 633 25.81 0.31 -27.40
CA LEU A 633 24.72 -0.65 -27.63
C LEU A 633 25.29 -2.01 -28.05
N GLY A 634 26.17 -2.01 -29.06
CA GLY A 634 26.78 -3.24 -29.56
C GLY A 634 27.53 -4.00 -28.46
N GLY A 635 28.20 -3.26 -27.57
CA GLY A 635 28.89 -3.84 -26.43
C GLY A 635 28.13 -3.92 -25.10
N ARG A 636 26.81 -3.74 -25.12
CA ARG A 636 25.90 -3.92 -23.97
C ARG A 636 26.29 -3.09 -22.73
N ALA A 637 26.60 -1.81 -22.95
CA ALA A 637 27.08 -0.88 -21.94
C ALA A 637 26.40 0.50 -22.02
N LEU A 638 25.11 0.55 -22.39
CA LEU A 638 24.36 1.80 -22.40
C LEU A 638 24.23 2.40 -20.99
N THR A 639 24.21 3.73 -20.93
CA THR A 639 23.82 4.50 -19.74
C THR A 639 22.42 5.07 -19.91
N HIS A 640 21.88 5.71 -18.87
CA HIS A 640 20.53 6.30 -18.87
C HIS A 640 20.26 7.27 -20.04
N ALA A 641 21.29 7.96 -20.52
CA ALA A 641 21.23 8.96 -21.58
C ALA A 641 22.17 8.64 -22.75
N SER A 642 22.26 7.37 -23.16
CA SER A 642 23.08 6.96 -24.31
C SER A 642 22.31 6.98 -25.63
N ASP A 643 22.99 7.43 -26.68
CA ASP A 643 22.56 7.31 -28.08
C ASP A 643 22.73 5.87 -28.58
N LEU A 644 22.05 5.52 -29.67
CA LEU A 644 22.16 4.23 -30.34
C LEU A 644 22.95 4.36 -31.64
N ASP A 645 24.16 3.81 -31.66
CA ASP A 645 24.99 3.74 -32.88
C ASP A 645 24.54 2.56 -33.75
N LEU A 646 23.90 2.83 -34.89
CA LEU A 646 23.31 1.81 -35.77
C LEU A 646 23.83 1.90 -37.21
N ILE A 647 24.09 0.75 -37.83
CA ILE A 647 24.28 0.59 -39.28
C ILE A 647 23.16 -0.30 -39.81
N TYR A 648 22.55 0.12 -40.91
CA TYR A 648 21.51 -0.64 -41.59
C TYR A 648 22.10 -1.37 -42.80
N LEU A 649 21.80 -2.65 -42.90
CA LEU A 649 22.17 -3.52 -44.01
C LEU A 649 20.92 -4.22 -44.57
N PHE A 650 21.01 -4.79 -45.76
CA PHE A 650 20.00 -5.73 -46.24
C PHE A 650 20.63 -6.89 -47.03
N THR A 651 20.00 -8.06 -46.97
CA THR A 651 20.41 -9.26 -47.70
C THR A 651 19.85 -9.27 -49.13
N GLY A 652 20.32 -10.17 -49.99
CA GLY A 652 19.77 -10.36 -51.34
C GLY A 652 20.25 -9.34 -52.37
N ASP A 653 19.59 -9.32 -53.53
CA ASP A 653 20.04 -8.56 -54.69
C ASP A 653 19.55 -7.09 -54.69
N HIS A 654 20.49 -6.15 -54.74
CA HIS A 654 20.23 -4.72 -54.90
C HIS A 654 19.45 -4.31 -56.16
N LEU A 655 19.42 -5.18 -57.19
CA LEU A 655 18.66 -4.98 -58.42
C LEU A 655 17.23 -5.55 -58.37
N ALA A 656 16.87 -6.27 -57.30
CA ALA A 656 15.53 -6.83 -57.16
C ALA A 656 14.47 -5.75 -56.95
N GLU A 657 13.21 -6.10 -57.22
CA GLU A 657 12.03 -5.24 -57.06
C GLU A 657 11.02 -5.90 -56.12
N SER A 658 10.24 -5.06 -55.42
CA SER A 658 9.24 -5.54 -54.45
C SER A 658 7.93 -5.94 -55.13
N ASP A 659 7.27 -6.93 -54.56
CA ASP A 659 6.12 -7.61 -55.18
C ASP A 659 4.73 -7.01 -54.84
N GLY A 660 4.70 -5.82 -54.22
CA GLY A 660 3.46 -5.22 -53.72
C GLY A 660 2.80 -4.21 -54.65
N PRO A 661 1.74 -3.53 -54.17
CA PRO A 661 0.90 -2.67 -55.01
C PRO A 661 1.60 -1.39 -55.49
N ARG A 662 2.70 -1.00 -54.82
CA ARG A 662 3.56 0.14 -55.19
C ARG A 662 5.02 -0.32 -55.17
N PRO A 663 5.48 -1.01 -56.23
CA PRO A 663 6.78 -1.63 -56.23
C PRO A 663 7.90 -0.58 -56.16
N LEU A 664 8.98 -0.96 -55.49
CA LEU A 664 10.21 -0.21 -55.33
C LEU A 664 11.39 -1.15 -55.55
N GLY A 665 12.43 -0.67 -56.23
CA GLY A 665 13.72 -1.36 -56.28
C GLY A 665 14.34 -1.47 -54.89
N ALA A 666 15.06 -2.58 -54.62
CA ALA A 666 15.54 -2.97 -53.29
C ALA A 666 16.30 -1.84 -52.57
N THR A 667 17.21 -1.16 -53.26
CA THR A 667 17.97 -0.04 -52.67
C THR A 667 17.05 1.08 -52.17
N THR A 668 16.02 1.45 -52.93
CA THR A 668 15.06 2.49 -52.52
C THR A 668 14.13 1.98 -51.42
N TYR A 669 13.71 0.72 -51.51
CA TYR A 669 12.88 0.04 -50.52
C TYR A 669 13.54 0.08 -49.14
N TYR A 670 14.78 -0.41 -49.02
CA TYR A 670 15.47 -0.47 -47.73
C TYR A 670 15.93 0.89 -47.22
N ASN A 671 16.33 1.83 -48.09
CA ASN A 671 16.62 3.19 -47.63
C ASN A 671 15.41 3.87 -46.97
N ARG A 672 14.21 3.73 -47.56
CA ARG A 672 12.98 4.27 -46.98
C ARG A 672 12.57 3.53 -45.71
N LEU A 673 12.72 2.20 -45.70
CA LEU A 673 12.44 1.39 -44.52
C LEU A 673 13.35 1.75 -43.34
N ALA A 674 14.66 1.86 -43.55
CA ALA A 674 15.61 2.26 -42.52
C ALA A 674 15.39 3.70 -42.02
N GLN A 675 15.00 4.63 -42.90
CA GLN A 675 14.55 5.96 -42.47
C GLN A 675 13.34 5.89 -41.56
N ARG A 676 12.36 5.03 -41.87
CA ARG A 676 11.17 4.83 -41.02
C ARG A 676 11.51 4.16 -39.69
N VAL A 677 12.36 3.14 -39.67
CA VAL A 677 12.82 2.50 -38.42
C VAL A 677 13.60 3.51 -37.55
N THR A 678 14.49 4.29 -38.16
CA THR A 678 15.18 5.40 -37.46
C THR A 678 14.16 6.40 -36.90
N GLY A 679 13.13 6.74 -37.68
CA GLY A 679 12.05 7.62 -37.26
C GLY A 679 11.27 7.07 -36.06
N ALA A 680 10.89 5.79 -36.12
CA ALA A 680 10.18 5.08 -35.05
C ALA A 680 10.97 5.11 -33.73
N MET A 681 12.31 5.04 -33.82
CA MET A 681 13.22 5.08 -32.67
C MET A 681 13.55 6.48 -32.15
N SER A 682 13.49 7.53 -32.98
CA SER A 682 14.08 8.84 -32.63
C SER A 682 13.14 10.03 -32.65
N VAL A 683 12.07 9.98 -33.46
CA VAL A 683 11.12 11.09 -33.58
C VAL A 683 10.28 11.18 -32.29
N PRO A 684 10.19 12.37 -31.66
CA PRO A 684 9.31 12.58 -30.52
C PRO A 684 7.84 12.37 -30.90
N THR A 685 7.10 11.72 -30.02
CA THR A 685 5.65 11.50 -30.12
C THR A 685 4.94 12.19 -28.95
N ALA A 686 3.63 11.96 -28.78
CA ALA A 686 2.92 12.39 -27.58
C ALA A 686 3.51 11.77 -26.30
N ALA A 687 4.04 10.55 -26.38
CA ALA A 687 4.74 9.89 -25.28
C ALA A 687 6.22 10.33 -25.12
N GLY A 688 6.68 11.29 -25.92
CA GLY A 688 8.03 11.84 -25.87
C GLY A 688 9.05 11.15 -26.79
N LYS A 689 10.33 11.38 -26.51
CA LYS A 689 11.46 10.84 -27.29
C LYS A 689 11.94 9.52 -26.72
N LEU A 690 12.24 8.56 -27.60
CA LEU A 690 12.70 7.22 -27.20
C LEU A 690 14.22 7.15 -27.07
N TYR A 691 14.95 7.21 -28.20
CA TYR A 691 16.42 7.27 -28.24
C TYR A 691 16.90 8.23 -29.33
N ASP A 692 18.08 8.81 -29.14
CA ASP A 692 18.84 9.35 -30.27
C ASP A 692 19.48 8.22 -31.05
N VAL A 693 19.43 8.30 -32.39
CA VAL A 693 20.02 7.29 -33.28
C VAL A 693 21.12 7.93 -34.10
N ASP A 694 22.34 7.43 -33.95
CA ASP A 694 23.51 7.84 -34.73
C ASP A 694 23.85 6.79 -35.78
N THR A 695 23.85 7.21 -37.05
CA THR A 695 24.15 6.34 -38.20
C THR A 695 25.45 6.72 -38.91
N ARG A 696 26.30 7.55 -38.29
CA ARG A 696 27.51 8.11 -38.92
C ARG A 696 28.64 7.11 -39.09
N LEU A 697 28.60 5.97 -38.40
CA LEU A 697 29.60 4.90 -38.51
C LEU A 697 29.37 3.95 -39.69
N ARG A 698 28.35 4.17 -40.52
CA ARG A 698 28.10 3.39 -41.74
C ARG A 698 29.17 3.64 -42.81
N PRO A 699 29.32 2.75 -43.82
CA PRO A 699 30.24 2.96 -44.95
C PRO A 699 30.12 4.35 -45.58
N GLN A 700 31.26 5.02 -45.78
CA GLN A 700 31.35 6.41 -46.28
C GLN A 700 30.66 7.47 -45.40
N GLY A 701 30.32 7.11 -44.17
CA GLY A 701 29.73 7.98 -43.16
C GLY A 701 28.49 8.72 -43.65
N ALA A 702 28.41 10.03 -43.37
CA ALA A 702 27.27 10.86 -43.75
C ALA A 702 27.09 11.02 -45.27
N GLN A 703 28.12 10.76 -46.07
CA GLN A 703 28.08 10.87 -47.53
C GLN A 703 27.63 9.58 -48.22
N GLY A 704 27.69 8.44 -47.52
CA GLY A 704 27.21 7.16 -47.99
C GLY A 704 25.70 6.98 -47.87
N PRO A 705 25.11 6.02 -48.60
CA PRO A 705 23.70 5.65 -48.47
C PRO A 705 23.40 5.20 -47.03
N LEU A 706 22.14 5.36 -46.59
CA LEU A 706 21.76 4.98 -45.22
C LEU A 706 21.81 3.45 -45.02
N VAL A 707 21.51 2.70 -46.08
CA VAL A 707 21.54 1.24 -46.11
C VAL A 707 22.35 0.76 -47.31
N VAL A 708 23.15 -0.28 -47.09
CA VAL A 708 23.90 -0.99 -48.14
C VAL A 708 23.58 -2.50 -48.10
N THR A 709 23.88 -3.23 -49.17
CA THR A 709 23.81 -4.70 -49.13
C THR A 709 24.89 -5.27 -48.20
N VAL A 710 24.66 -6.48 -47.67
CA VAL A 710 25.68 -7.23 -46.93
C VAL A 710 26.96 -7.40 -47.77
N ASP A 711 26.83 -7.75 -49.05
CA ASP A 711 27.98 -7.86 -49.98
C ASP A 711 28.74 -6.54 -50.16
N SER A 712 28.02 -5.43 -50.28
CA SER A 712 28.65 -4.10 -50.42
C SER A 712 29.35 -3.68 -49.14
N PHE A 713 28.77 -4.02 -47.98
CA PHE A 713 29.41 -3.81 -46.69
C PHE A 713 30.69 -4.63 -46.57
N GLU A 714 30.66 -5.92 -46.90
CA GLU A 714 31.86 -6.77 -46.91
C GLU A 714 32.96 -6.20 -47.80
N ARG A 715 32.63 -5.88 -49.05
CA ARG A 715 33.59 -5.31 -50.01
C ARG A 715 34.20 -4.02 -49.49
N TYR A 716 33.37 -3.08 -49.03
CA TYR A 716 33.85 -1.81 -48.46
C TYR A 716 34.79 -2.06 -47.27
N GLN A 717 34.44 -2.96 -46.36
CA GLN A 717 35.27 -3.26 -45.19
C GLN A 717 36.61 -3.93 -45.53
N ARG A 718 36.68 -4.67 -46.65
CA ARG A 718 37.92 -5.31 -47.12
C ARG A 718 38.81 -4.36 -47.93
N GLU A 719 38.22 -3.50 -48.75
CA GLU A 719 38.95 -2.75 -49.78
C GLU A 719 39.16 -1.27 -49.45
N GLU A 720 38.22 -0.65 -48.73
CA GLU A 720 38.17 0.82 -48.55
C GLU A 720 38.24 1.28 -47.09
N ALA A 721 37.83 0.45 -46.13
CA ALA A 721 37.69 0.86 -44.74
C ALA A 721 39.03 1.22 -44.07
N TRP A 722 38.99 2.29 -43.28
CA TRP A 722 40.11 2.76 -42.49
C TRP A 722 40.32 1.90 -41.24
N THR A 723 41.53 1.91 -40.70
CA THR A 723 41.91 1.20 -39.47
C THR A 723 40.96 1.46 -38.30
N TRP A 724 40.50 2.71 -38.12
CA TRP A 724 39.58 3.08 -37.04
C TRP A 724 38.16 2.51 -37.23
N GLU A 725 37.74 2.22 -38.47
CA GLU A 725 36.44 1.57 -38.74
C GLU A 725 36.48 0.12 -38.28
N HIS A 726 37.59 -0.59 -38.52
CA HIS A 726 37.79 -1.94 -37.97
C HIS A 726 37.87 -1.94 -36.44
N MET A 727 38.48 -0.92 -35.84
CA MET A 727 38.45 -0.74 -34.38
C MET A 727 37.03 -0.54 -33.86
N ALA A 728 36.20 0.22 -34.57
CA ALA A 728 34.78 0.37 -34.22
C ALA A 728 34.00 -0.95 -34.40
N LEU A 729 34.36 -1.79 -35.39
CA LEU A 729 33.75 -3.11 -35.60
C LEU A 729 34.00 -4.10 -34.45
N LEU A 730 35.05 -3.94 -33.64
CA LEU A 730 35.23 -4.72 -32.41
C LEU A 730 34.10 -4.50 -31.40
N ARG A 731 33.25 -3.48 -31.60
CA ARG A 731 32.06 -3.21 -30.78
C ARG A 731 30.77 -3.59 -31.49
N ALA A 732 30.85 -4.17 -32.68
CA ALA A 732 29.69 -4.39 -33.53
C ALA A 732 28.96 -5.69 -33.16
N ARG A 733 27.63 -5.66 -33.18
CA ARG A 733 26.79 -6.84 -32.98
C ARG A 733 25.51 -6.76 -33.83
N PRO A 734 25.18 -7.78 -34.63
CA PRO A 734 23.90 -7.85 -35.32
C PRO A 734 22.76 -7.98 -34.29
N VAL A 735 21.86 -6.99 -34.26
CA VAL A 735 20.77 -6.90 -33.26
C VAL A 735 19.38 -7.13 -33.83
N TYR A 736 19.22 -7.04 -35.16
CA TYR A 736 17.94 -7.26 -35.85
C TYR A 736 18.16 -7.99 -37.18
N GLY A 737 17.17 -8.80 -37.57
CA GLY A 737 17.19 -9.69 -38.73
C GLY A 737 17.07 -11.17 -38.33
N SER A 738 16.84 -12.05 -39.31
CA SER A 738 16.82 -13.50 -39.08
C SER A 738 18.15 -14.01 -38.52
N ASP A 739 18.13 -15.15 -37.84
CA ASP A 739 19.35 -15.75 -37.30
C ASP A 739 20.36 -16.09 -38.41
N ALA A 740 19.89 -16.43 -39.62
CA ALA A 740 20.74 -16.64 -40.77
C ALA A 740 21.44 -15.35 -41.21
N ALA A 741 20.69 -14.25 -41.39
CA ALA A 741 21.24 -12.98 -41.83
C ALA A 741 22.19 -12.36 -40.78
N LYS A 742 21.84 -12.44 -39.49
CA LYS A 742 22.72 -12.03 -38.39
C LYS A 742 23.99 -12.87 -38.36
N GLY A 743 23.88 -14.19 -38.54
CA GLY A 743 25.03 -15.10 -38.57
C GLY A 743 25.97 -14.82 -39.74
N GLU A 744 25.44 -14.48 -40.91
CA GLU A 744 26.23 -14.08 -42.08
C GLU A 744 27.03 -12.80 -41.82
N VAL A 745 26.38 -11.76 -41.31
CA VAL A 745 27.05 -10.49 -40.97
C VAL A 745 28.10 -10.68 -39.87
N GLN A 746 27.79 -11.50 -38.85
CA GLN A 746 28.76 -11.81 -37.80
C GLN A 746 29.99 -12.54 -38.35
N ARG A 747 29.81 -13.52 -39.24
CA ARG A 747 30.92 -14.23 -39.89
C ARG A 747 31.83 -13.26 -40.66
N ILE A 748 31.25 -12.32 -41.41
CA ILE A 748 32.01 -11.30 -42.14
C ILE A 748 32.84 -10.46 -41.17
N ILE A 749 32.24 -10.00 -40.06
CA ILE A 749 32.95 -9.23 -39.03
C ILE A 749 34.08 -10.06 -38.41
N ASP A 750 33.83 -11.30 -38.03
CA ASP A 750 34.83 -12.18 -37.42
C ASP A 750 36.04 -12.40 -38.36
N GLU A 751 35.78 -12.63 -39.65
CA GLU A 751 36.83 -12.78 -40.67
C GLU A 751 37.64 -11.49 -40.88
N LEU A 752 36.96 -10.34 -40.89
CA LEU A 752 37.63 -9.02 -40.99
C LEU A 752 38.50 -8.75 -39.77
N LEU A 753 38.00 -9.04 -38.57
CA LEU A 753 38.73 -8.80 -37.32
C LEU A 753 39.91 -9.76 -37.13
N ALA A 754 39.79 -11.01 -37.59
CA ALA A 754 40.86 -12.02 -37.57
C ALA A 754 41.96 -11.80 -38.63
N ALA A 755 41.77 -10.88 -39.58
CA ALA A 755 42.75 -10.63 -40.63
C ALA A 755 44.11 -10.14 -40.06
N PRO A 756 45.26 -10.62 -40.58
CA PRO A 756 46.57 -10.21 -40.12
C PRO A 756 46.84 -8.74 -40.47
N ARG A 757 47.44 -7.99 -39.53
CA ARG A 757 47.73 -6.56 -39.67
C ARG A 757 49.18 -6.25 -39.30
N ASP A 758 49.73 -5.19 -39.87
CA ASP A 758 51.00 -4.61 -39.44
C ASP A 758 50.81 -3.91 -38.08
N PRO A 759 51.42 -4.41 -36.99
CA PRO A 759 51.23 -3.84 -35.65
C PRO A 759 51.72 -2.39 -35.54
N VAL A 760 52.78 -2.04 -36.27
CA VAL A 760 53.38 -0.70 -36.21
C VAL A 760 52.45 0.32 -36.86
N LYS A 761 51.95 0.00 -38.06
CA LYS A 761 50.98 0.85 -38.76
C LYS A 761 49.68 0.99 -37.96
N LEU A 762 49.13 -0.11 -37.46
CA LEU A 762 47.90 -0.10 -36.67
C LEU A 762 48.02 0.78 -35.42
N ALA A 763 49.11 0.65 -34.67
CA ALA A 763 49.34 1.48 -33.49
C ALA A 763 49.51 2.97 -33.84
N ALA A 764 50.17 3.30 -34.96
CA ALA A 764 50.32 4.65 -35.45
C ALA A 764 48.98 5.28 -35.88
N ASP A 765 48.19 4.57 -36.69
CA ASP A 765 46.87 5.00 -37.14
C ASP A 765 45.93 5.23 -35.94
N ALA A 766 45.95 4.33 -34.95
CA ALA A 766 45.17 4.46 -33.73
C ALA A 766 45.60 5.66 -32.89
N ALA A 767 46.91 5.91 -32.75
CA ALA A 767 47.43 7.07 -32.05
C ALA A 767 47.02 8.40 -32.72
N GLU A 768 47.15 8.49 -34.05
CA GLU A 768 46.72 9.67 -34.82
C GLU A 768 45.22 9.92 -34.64
N MET A 769 44.39 8.87 -34.74
CA MET A 769 42.96 9.00 -34.55
C MET A 769 42.60 9.43 -33.13
N ARG A 770 43.29 8.89 -32.12
CA ARG A 770 43.08 9.27 -30.72
C ARG A 770 43.40 10.75 -30.47
N GLU A 771 44.46 11.26 -31.08
CA GLU A 771 44.82 12.68 -31.03
C GLU A 771 43.78 13.56 -31.73
N LYS A 772 43.29 13.16 -32.91
CA LYS A 772 42.19 13.85 -33.60
C LYS A 772 40.93 13.92 -32.74
N ILE A 773 40.53 12.82 -32.10
CA ILE A 773 39.37 12.82 -31.19
C ILE A 773 39.60 13.79 -30.02
N SER A 774 40.79 13.77 -29.42
CA SER A 774 41.13 14.65 -28.31
C SER A 774 41.08 16.14 -28.68
N ALA A 775 41.50 16.48 -29.90
CA ALA A 775 41.50 17.86 -30.40
C ALA A 775 40.08 18.37 -30.69
N HIS A 776 39.19 17.51 -31.23
CA HIS A 776 37.82 17.88 -31.56
C HIS A 776 36.86 17.84 -30.35
N LYS A 777 37.14 16.96 -29.38
CA LYS A 777 36.35 16.79 -28.15
C LYS A 777 37.28 16.74 -26.94
N PRO A 778 37.80 17.90 -26.50
CA PRO A 778 38.65 17.97 -25.32
C PRO A 778 37.86 17.54 -24.05
N PRO A 779 38.54 16.98 -23.04
CA PRO A 779 37.89 16.49 -21.84
C PRO A 779 37.25 17.63 -21.02
N GLN A 780 36.07 17.38 -20.47
CA GLN A 780 35.28 18.36 -19.72
C GLN A 780 35.68 18.46 -18.24
N GLY A 781 36.98 18.53 -17.97
CA GLY A 781 37.53 18.64 -16.61
C GLY A 781 38.06 17.32 -16.02
N PRO A 782 38.43 17.33 -14.72
CA PRO A 782 39.16 16.21 -14.10
C PRO A 782 38.33 14.93 -13.89
N LEU A 783 37.00 15.04 -13.93
CA LEU A 783 36.06 13.92 -13.80
C LEU A 783 35.53 13.43 -15.15
N ASP A 784 36.13 13.84 -16.27
CA ASP A 784 35.81 13.27 -17.57
C ASP A 784 36.39 11.85 -17.69
N ILE A 785 35.58 10.88 -17.24
CA ILE A 785 35.89 9.44 -17.24
C ILE A 785 36.18 8.91 -18.65
N LYS A 786 35.67 9.58 -19.68
CA LYS A 786 35.74 9.10 -21.06
C LYS A 786 36.98 9.64 -21.79
N GLY A 787 37.07 10.97 -21.91
CA GLY A 787 38.02 11.64 -22.81
C GLY A 787 39.37 11.99 -22.20
N GLY A 788 39.48 11.99 -20.87
CA GLY A 788 40.71 12.34 -20.15
C GLY A 788 41.86 11.36 -20.42
N PRO A 789 43.13 11.77 -20.20
CA PRO A 789 44.27 10.85 -20.25
C PRO A 789 44.07 9.66 -19.31
N GLY A 790 44.27 8.43 -19.80
CA GLY A 790 44.00 7.21 -19.04
C GLY A 790 42.51 6.90 -18.82
N GLY A 791 41.60 7.61 -19.50
CA GLY A 791 40.17 7.36 -19.43
C GLY A 791 39.70 6.17 -20.27
N LEU A 792 38.39 5.95 -20.33
CA LEU A 792 37.78 4.83 -21.06
C LEU A 792 38.14 4.81 -22.55
N VAL A 793 38.32 5.97 -23.20
CA VAL A 793 38.73 6.00 -24.61
C VAL A 793 40.16 5.49 -24.78
N ASP A 794 41.09 5.83 -23.89
CA ASP A 794 42.46 5.31 -23.95
C ASP A 794 42.47 3.79 -23.74
N LEU A 795 41.65 3.30 -22.80
CA LEU A 795 41.47 1.88 -22.55
C LEU A 795 40.91 1.16 -23.78
N GLU A 796 39.86 1.69 -24.40
CA GLU A 796 39.26 1.11 -25.60
C GLU A 796 40.27 1.06 -26.76
N PHE A 797 41.04 2.14 -26.97
CA PHE A 797 42.06 2.16 -28.02
C PHE A 797 43.18 1.14 -27.77
N ALA A 798 43.68 1.05 -26.54
CA ALA A 798 44.67 0.06 -26.14
C ALA A 798 44.16 -1.36 -26.38
N MET A 799 42.95 -1.66 -25.88
CA MET A 799 42.29 -2.95 -26.06
C MET A 799 42.10 -3.29 -27.54
N GLN A 800 41.56 -2.37 -28.33
CA GLN A 800 41.25 -2.59 -29.75
C GLN A 800 42.51 -2.82 -30.57
N VAL A 801 43.59 -2.07 -30.33
CA VAL A 801 44.88 -2.32 -30.99
C VAL A 801 45.39 -3.71 -30.64
N THR A 802 45.39 -4.10 -29.35
CA THR A 802 45.86 -5.43 -28.94
C THR A 802 45.00 -6.56 -29.53
N GLN A 803 43.67 -6.41 -29.57
CA GLN A 803 42.74 -7.37 -30.18
C GLN A 803 43.00 -7.56 -31.69
N LEU A 804 43.23 -6.46 -32.42
CA LEU A 804 43.50 -6.50 -33.86
C LEU A 804 44.92 -6.98 -34.20
N VAL A 805 45.91 -6.70 -33.35
CA VAL A 805 47.29 -7.23 -33.50
C VAL A 805 47.33 -8.73 -33.22
N SER A 806 46.68 -9.17 -32.15
CA SER A 806 46.69 -10.59 -31.74
C SER A 806 45.74 -11.48 -32.54
N GLY A 807 44.73 -10.88 -33.19
CA GLY A 807 43.65 -11.60 -33.86
C GLY A 807 42.75 -12.40 -32.89
N GLN A 808 42.73 -12.05 -31.61
CA GLN A 808 42.05 -12.81 -30.55
C GLN A 808 41.16 -11.92 -29.67
N CYS A 809 40.25 -12.58 -28.93
CA CYS A 809 39.38 -11.97 -27.91
C CYS A 809 38.43 -10.88 -28.42
N HIS A 810 37.82 -11.05 -29.61
CA HIS A 810 36.97 -10.07 -30.29
C HIS A 810 35.53 -9.93 -29.73
N ASP A 811 35.31 -10.22 -28.44
CA ASP A 811 33.99 -10.05 -27.83
C ASP A 811 33.60 -8.55 -27.81
N PRO A 812 32.40 -8.18 -28.32
CA PRO A 812 31.93 -6.80 -28.28
C PRO A 812 31.71 -6.24 -26.87
N ASN A 813 31.69 -7.03 -25.80
CA ASN A 813 31.62 -6.53 -24.43
C ASN A 813 33.03 -6.32 -23.85
N ILE A 814 33.35 -5.11 -23.34
CA ILE A 814 34.72 -4.79 -22.86
C ILE A 814 35.14 -5.73 -21.73
N SER A 815 34.25 -6.02 -20.78
CA SER A 815 34.61 -6.85 -19.63
C SER A 815 34.89 -8.30 -20.05
N SER A 816 34.10 -8.83 -20.99
CA SER A 816 34.34 -10.15 -21.59
C SER A 816 35.66 -10.18 -22.37
N ALA A 817 35.89 -9.19 -23.24
CA ALA A 817 37.11 -9.07 -24.03
C ALA A 817 38.36 -8.99 -23.15
N LEU A 818 38.37 -8.10 -22.15
CA LEU A 818 39.49 -7.99 -21.20
C LEU A 818 39.69 -9.28 -20.40
N GLY A 819 38.60 -9.96 -20.00
CA GLY A 819 38.66 -11.26 -19.33
C GLY A 819 39.35 -12.34 -20.18
N CYS A 820 38.99 -12.41 -21.47
CA CYS A 820 39.68 -13.26 -22.44
C CYS A 820 41.16 -12.86 -22.57
N MET A 821 41.45 -11.57 -22.75
CA MET A 821 42.82 -11.07 -22.90
C MET A 821 43.70 -11.37 -21.69
N LYS A 822 43.15 -11.33 -20.47
CA LYS A 822 43.86 -11.72 -19.26
C LYS A 822 44.19 -13.21 -19.25
N ALA A 823 43.27 -14.06 -19.69
CA ALA A 823 43.50 -15.50 -19.77
C ALA A 823 44.64 -15.86 -20.75
N VAL A 824 44.87 -15.04 -21.77
CA VAL A 824 45.96 -15.20 -22.75
C VAL A 824 47.12 -14.22 -22.56
N ALA A 825 47.20 -13.53 -21.41
CA ALA A 825 48.28 -12.60 -21.02
C ALA A 825 48.53 -11.45 -22.02
N LEU A 826 47.47 -10.94 -22.66
CA LEU A 826 47.52 -9.81 -23.61
C LEU A 826 47.21 -8.46 -22.96
N VAL A 827 46.80 -8.44 -21.70
CA VAL A 827 46.47 -7.22 -20.94
C VAL A 827 47.07 -7.28 -19.53
N PRO A 828 47.56 -6.16 -18.97
CA PRO A 828 47.93 -6.10 -17.56
C PRO A 828 46.72 -6.44 -16.66
N PRO A 829 46.89 -7.29 -15.63
CA PRO A 829 45.78 -7.71 -14.76
C PRO A 829 44.97 -6.56 -14.14
N GLU A 830 45.63 -5.45 -13.85
CA GLU A 830 45.10 -4.25 -13.19
C GLU A 830 44.08 -3.50 -14.06
N VAL A 831 44.17 -3.64 -15.40
CA VAL A 831 43.30 -2.92 -16.34
C VAL A 831 41.85 -3.38 -16.28
N ILE A 832 41.58 -4.63 -15.87
CA ILE A 832 40.21 -5.13 -15.71
C ILE A 832 39.51 -4.43 -14.56
N GLU A 833 40.21 -4.28 -13.43
CA GLU A 833 39.70 -3.57 -12.26
C GLU A 833 39.56 -2.08 -12.58
N ALA A 834 40.51 -1.51 -13.33
CA ALA A 834 40.45 -0.16 -13.86
C ALA A 834 39.20 0.08 -14.71
N HIS A 835 38.90 -0.79 -15.68
CA HIS A 835 37.68 -0.72 -16.47
C HIS A 835 36.43 -0.79 -15.57
N GLY A 836 36.40 -1.76 -14.64
CA GLY A 836 35.27 -1.95 -13.74
C GLY A 836 34.96 -0.71 -12.91
N LEU A 837 35.98 0.00 -12.43
CA LEU A 837 35.83 1.24 -11.68
C LEU A 837 35.31 2.37 -12.58
N LEU A 838 36.01 2.65 -13.69
CA LEU A 838 35.65 3.75 -14.60
C LEU A 838 34.26 3.57 -15.22
N ALA A 839 33.90 2.34 -15.60
CA ALA A 839 32.58 2.06 -16.17
C ALA A 839 31.45 2.28 -15.15
N ARG A 840 31.63 1.87 -13.87
CA ARG A 840 30.66 2.18 -12.80
C ARG A 840 30.55 3.67 -12.54
N MET A 841 31.67 4.37 -12.48
CA MET A 841 31.69 5.82 -12.33
C MET A 841 30.93 6.50 -13.48
N LEU A 842 31.15 6.09 -14.73
CA LEU A 842 30.44 6.65 -15.88
C LEU A 842 28.92 6.44 -15.79
N VAL A 843 28.46 5.25 -15.42
CA VAL A 843 27.02 4.95 -15.27
C VAL A 843 26.40 5.83 -14.20
N MET A 844 27.04 5.93 -13.03
CA MET A 844 26.54 6.72 -11.91
C MET A 844 26.56 8.23 -12.20
N LEU A 845 27.67 8.75 -12.74
CA LEU A 845 27.80 10.17 -13.06
C LEU A 845 26.82 10.61 -14.13
N ARG A 846 26.48 9.76 -15.11
CA ARG A 846 25.44 10.08 -16.10
C ARG A 846 24.04 10.26 -15.50
N LEU A 847 23.81 9.77 -14.29
CA LEU A 847 22.55 9.91 -13.57
C LEU A 847 22.59 11.07 -12.56
N THR A 848 23.73 11.27 -11.89
CA THR A 848 23.87 12.23 -10.79
C THR A 848 24.45 13.58 -11.22
N ALA A 849 25.12 13.62 -12.36
CA ALA A 849 25.84 14.77 -12.92
C ALA A 849 25.84 14.72 -14.48
N PRO A 850 24.66 14.77 -15.12
CA PRO A 850 24.51 14.49 -16.55
C PRO A 850 25.26 15.47 -17.47
N GLU A 851 25.46 16.72 -17.04
CA GLU A 851 26.15 17.79 -17.79
C GLU A 851 27.65 17.85 -17.47
N GLY A 852 28.17 16.89 -16.71
CA GLY A 852 29.57 16.84 -16.30
C GLY A 852 29.91 17.79 -15.14
N GLU A 853 28.90 18.35 -14.48
CA GLU A 853 29.05 19.16 -13.29
C GLU A 853 29.56 18.33 -12.08
N PRO A 854 30.22 18.93 -11.09
CA PRO A 854 30.59 18.21 -9.88
C PRO A 854 29.35 17.68 -9.15
N PRO A 855 29.29 16.38 -8.81
CA PRO A 855 28.16 15.84 -8.05
C PRO A 855 28.02 16.55 -6.70
N THR A 856 26.78 16.64 -6.21
CA THR A 856 26.50 17.13 -4.85
C THR A 856 27.21 16.26 -3.81
N ALA A 857 27.47 16.78 -2.60
CA ALA A 857 28.10 15.99 -1.53
C ALA A 857 27.34 14.69 -1.24
N ALA A 858 26.00 14.77 -1.31
CA ALA A 858 25.06 13.65 -1.29
C ALA A 858 25.38 12.57 -2.33
N ALA A 859 25.43 12.98 -3.60
CA ALA A 859 25.64 12.10 -4.73
C ALA A 859 27.04 11.49 -4.71
N ARG A 860 28.06 12.23 -4.25
CA ARG A 860 29.43 11.73 -4.12
C ARG A 860 29.52 10.47 -3.26
N GLN A 861 28.80 10.41 -2.15
CA GLN A 861 28.80 9.23 -1.28
C GLN A 861 28.12 8.03 -1.96
N LEU A 862 26.99 8.26 -2.65
CA LEU A 862 26.32 7.22 -3.43
C LEU A 862 27.26 6.67 -4.52
N VAL A 863 27.87 7.56 -5.31
CA VAL A 863 28.80 7.18 -6.40
C VAL A 863 29.98 6.38 -5.84
N ALA A 864 30.60 6.83 -4.74
CA ALA A 864 31.68 6.09 -4.08
C ALA A 864 31.25 4.68 -3.66
N SER A 865 30.13 4.56 -2.93
CA SER A 865 29.64 3.27 -2.47
C SER A 865 29.31 2.30 -3.60
N GLN A 866 28.72 2.79 -4.70
CA GLN A 866 28.41 1.98 -5.88
C GLN A 866 29.64 1.59 -6.69
N CYS A 867 30.74 2.31 -6.51
CA CYS A 867 32.04 2.00 -7.08
C CYS A 867 32.89 1.09 -6.16
N GLY A 868 32.38 0.67 -4.99
CA GLY A 868 33.10 -0.16 -4.03
C GLY A 868 34.04 0.61 -3.09
N GLU A 869 33.95 1.94 -3.08
CA GLU A 869 34.84 2.82 -2.32
C GLU A 869 34.12 3.40 -1.09
N PRO A 870 34.80 3.56 0.07
CA PRO A 870 34.16 3.98 1.32
C PRO A 870 33.73 5.45 1.31
N GLY A 871 34.29 6.27 0.43
CA GLY A 871 34.01 7.70 0.34
C GLY A 871 34.61 8.35 -0.89
N TRP A 872 34.21 9.60 -1.13
CA TRP A 872 34.62 10.36 -2.30
C TRP A 872 36.14 10.57 -2.45
N PRO A 873 36.90 10.91 -1.39
CA PRO A 873 38.36 11.06 -1.51
C PRO A 873 39.05 9.75 -1.93
N GLN A 874 38.58 8.61 -1.43
CA GLN A 874 39.11 7.29 -1.79
C GLN A 874 38.76 6.95 -3.24
N LEU A 875 37.53 7.23 -3.67
CA LEU A 875 37.14 7.08 -5.07
C LEU A 875 38.00 7.93 -6.01
N LEU A 876 38.32 9.17 -5.64
CA LEU A 876 39.20 10.02 -6.45
C LEU A 876 40.64 9.46 -6.52
N ALA A 877 41.17 8.98 -5.40
CA ALA A 877 42.49 8.37 -5.37
C ALA A 877 42.55 7.07 -6.21
N ALA A 878 41.51 6.23 -6.11
CA ALA A 878 41.37 5.03 -6.92
C ALA A 878 41.22 5.38 -8.41
N HIS A 879 40.41 6.38 -8.74
CA HIS A 879 40.26 6.91 -10.11
C HIS A 879 41.61 7.37 -10.69
N ASP A 880 42.41 8.13 -9.94
CA ASP A 880 43.70 8.61 -10.42
C ASP A 880 44.70 7.46 -10.60
N ALA A 881 44.71 6.47 -9.70
CA ALA A 881 45.54 5.29 -9.81
C ALA A 881 45.20 4.46 -11.06
N VAL A 882 43.91 4.16 -11.29
CA VAL A 882 43.50 3.35 -12.44
C VAL A 882 43.74 4.07 -13.77
N ARG A 883 43.61 5.40 -13.79
CA ARG A 883 43.96 6.19 -14.98
C ARG A 883 45.44 6.11 -15.30
N GLN A 884 46.32 6.05 -14.30
CA GLN A 884 47.74 5.87 -14.52
C GLN A 884 48.05 4.50 -15.15
N GLU A 885 47.38 3.43 -14.69
CA GLU A 885 47.54 2.09 -15.27
C GLU A 885 47.11 2.04 -16.74
N ILE A 886 45.95 2.62 -17.07
CA ILE A 886 45.47 2.71 -18.45
C ILE A 886 46.42 3.55 -19.31
N ALA A 887 46.88 4.69 -18.78
CA ALA A 887 47.82 5.56 -19.48
C ALA A 887 49.16 4.85 -19.75
N ASN A 888 49.66 4.06 -18.80
CA ASN A 888 50.86 3.24 -18.95
C ASN A 888 50.67 2.17 -20.02
N TRP A 889 49.53 1.46 -20.00
CA TRP A 889 49.23 0.43 -21.00
C TRP A 889 49.10 1.04 -22.40
N TRP A 890 48.37 2.15 -22.55
CA TRP A 890 48.25 2.85 -23.82
C TRP A 890 49.61 3.38 -24.31
N ALA A 891 50.45 3.91 -23.41
CA ALA A 891 51.80 4.35 -23.74
C ALA A 891 52.71 3.21 -24.21
N SER A 892 52.49 1.98 -23.74
CA SER A 892 53.26 0.80 -24.18
C SER A 892 52.91 0.33 -25.60
N ILE A 893 51.73 0.74 -26.12
CA ILE A 893 51.21 0.33 -27.43
C ILE A 893 51.48 1.40 -28.49
N ARG A 894 51.20 2.66 -28.16
CA ARG A 894 51.32 3.77 -29.14
C ARG A 894 52.78 4.11 -29.45
N PRO A 895 53.09 4.64 -30.64
CA PRO A 895 54.44 5.14 -30.94
C PRO A 895 54.87 6.24 -29.96
N ALA A 896 56.16 6.28 -29.62
CA ALA A 896 56.71 7.39 -28.85
C ALA A 896 56.48 8.71 -29.60
N LYS A 897 55.99 9.74 -28.89
CA LYS A 897 55.87 11.08 -29.48
C LYS A 897 57.24 11.53 -29.95
N GLN A 898 57.39 11.80 -31.24
CA GLN A 898 58.55 12.55 -31.72
C GLN A 898 58.45 13.94 -31.11
N GLU A 899 59.43 14.30 -30.27
CA GLU A 899 59.59 15.68 -29.82
C GLU A 899 59.72 16.55 -31.08
N THR A 900 58.68 17.33 -31.38
CA THR A 900 58.81 18.45 -32.30
C THR A 900 59.89 19.36 -31.72
N LYS A 901 61.05 19.38 -32.38
CA LYS A 901 62.13 20.34 -32.09
C LYS A 901 61.52 21.75 -32.01
N PRO A 902 61.97 22.56 -31.04
CA PRO A 902 61.33 23.81 -30.64
C PRO A 902 61.17 24.82 -31.77
#